data_AF-A0A8J5G2R5-F1
#
_entry.id   AF-A0A8J5G2R5-F1
#
_cell.length_a   1.000
_cell.length_b   1.000
_cell.length_c   1.000
_cell.angle_alpha   90.00
_cell.angle_beta   90.00
_cell.angle_gamma   90.00
#
_symmetry.space_group_name_H-M   'P 1'
#
loop_
_entity.id
_entity.type
_entity.pdbx_description
1 polymer ?
#
loop_
_entity_poly.entity_id
_entity_poly.type
_entity_poly.pdbx_seq_one_letter_code
_entity_poly.pdbx_strand_id
1 'polypeptide(L)'
;MSTPESLVPSPDARVSPACGDHRRRRRLPMAFLHHLNSIQEWNRVFLLVCAAGLVIDPLFFYSLSISAGRLCLFVDGWFAVSVTVLRCMADLVHLVNVYLQLAAGPSDAHYTPSPASAVDGAEARGSGAPRARGYLRSKTGFLLDLFIVLPIPQIVLWIVTPAMLRRGMTTKVMTVFFISFVFQYFPKIYHSVCFLRRLQSMLGYVFGTIWGGIALNLIAYFVASHAAGACWYLLGIQRAAKCLTKQCVGTTGCRIEAAACIDPIYFGDSVASLNGERRSWAKNLNARATCLDSSDQFDYGSYRWIVPLVTNSSRVEKVLFPIFWGLMTLSTFGTIESTTEWLEIAFNIVIVTSALLLVTTLIGNIKVFLHATTSKKQALHSKMRSLDRWMRRRNMPVEIRQRVRQYERQRWAAMRGVDELDMTRQLPDGMRRDIKYHLCLDLVRQVPLFQHMDELVLENICDRVKSLIFPKGEIITREGDPVQRMLFVVRGHMQSSQRLRDRVRSHCMLGPGNFSGDELLSWCLRRPFVDRLPPSTSTLVAVESTEAFGLDAEDLKYVTQHFRHTFVSERVRRSVRYYSPGWRTWAAVAIQLAWWQRKQRRTLTSLSFVRPRRPTSRSASMEEERLRLYTALLTSPKPNQDDFAA
;
A
#
# COMPACT_ATOMS: atom_id res chain seq x y z
N MET A 1 -37.62 -67.00 -4.69
CA MET A 1 -37.79 -66.69 -3.25
C MET A 1 -36.46 -66.94 -2.58
N SER A 2 -35.81 -66.10 -1.80
CA SER A 2 -35.99 -64.70 -1.39
C SER A 2 -34.78 -64.41 -0.48
N THR A 3 -34.02 -63.36 -0.80
CA THR A 3 -33.14 -62.51 0.05
C THR A 3 -32.08 -63.15 0.98
N PRO A 4 -30.95 -62.43 1.17
CA PRO A 4 -30.68 -61.96 2.53
C PRO A 4 -30.10 -60.53 2.62
N GLU A 5 -30.27 -59.92 3.79
CA GLU A 5 -29.70 -58.63 4.20
C GLU A 5 -29.19 -58.72 5.65
N SER A 6 -27.98 -58.14 5.90
CA SER A 6 -27.45 -57.60 7.19
C SER A 6 -27.07 -58.58 8.34
N LEU A 7 -26.05 -58.40 9.20
CA LEU A 7 -24.84 -57.54 9.34
C LEU A 7 -24.06 -57.97 10.64
N VAL A 8 -22.71 -57.84 10.66
CA VAL A 8 -21.75 -57.71 11.83
C VAL A 8 -21.43 -59.00 12.64
N PRO A 9 -20.23 -59.23 13.27
CA PRO A 9 -19.08 -58.35 13.65
C PRO A 9 -17.63 -58.82 13.33
N SER A 10 -16.63 -57.96 13.63
CA SER A 10 -15.18 -58.22 13.83
C SER A 10 -14.86 -58.67 15.28
N PRO A 11 -13.72 -59.35 15.64
CA PRO A 11 -12.36 -58.76 15.71
C PRO A 11 -11.13 -59.72 15.57
N ASP A 12 -9.92 -59.15 15.75
CA ASP A 12 -8.61 -59.71 16.20
C ASP A 12 -7.54 -60.32 15.24
N ALA A 13 -6.53 -59.47 14.96
CA ALA A 13 -5.07 -59.58 15.23
C ALA A 13 -4.23 -60.85 14.98
N ARG A 14 -3.22 -60.72 14.10
CA ARG A 14 -1.77 -61.11 14.14
C ARG A 14 -1.26 -61.15 12.67
N VAL A 15 -0.14 -60.56 12.23
CA VAL A 15 1.29 -60.82 12.51
C VAL A 15 2.13 -59.66 11.89
N SER A 16 3.25 -59.31 12.51
CA SER A 16 4.43 -58.63 11.90
C SER A 16 5.69 -59.43 12.28
N PRO A 17 6.94 -59.15 11.83
CA PRO A 17 7.45 -58.16 10.86
C PRO A 17 8.50 -58.71 9.85
N ALA A 18 8.93 -57.90 8.88
CA ALA A 18 10.25 -58.04 8.26
C ALA A 18 10.93 -56.67 8.12
N CYS A 19 12.18 -56.61 8.55
CA CYS A 19 12.98 -55.44 8.88
C CYS A 19 13.74 -54.92 7.64
N GLY A 20 13.69 -53.61 7.40
CA GLY A 20 14.45 -52.91 6.34
C GLY A 20 15.00 -51.58 6.86
N ASP A 21 16.32 -51.55 6.97
CA ASP A 21 17.18 -50.62 7.71
C ASP A 21 17.03 -49.12 7.35
N HIS A 22 16.60 -48.31 8.33
CA HIS A 22 16.54 -46.85 8.22
C HIS A 22 17.89 -46.23 8.60
N ARG A 23 18.70 -45.89 7.59
CA ARG A 23 19.81 -44.93 7.77
C ARG A 23 19.27 -43.55 8.19
N ARG A 24 19.29 -43.29 9.50
CA ARG A 24 19.18 -41.94 10.10
C ARG A 24 20.31 -41.04 9.57
N ARG A 25 20.07 -40.32 8.47
CA ARG A 25 20.79 -39.07 8.20
C ARG A 25 20.24 -38.01 9.15
N ARG A 26 21.04 -37.63 10.15
CA ARG A 26 20.82 -36.47 11.03
C ARG A 26 20.40 -35.24 10.21
N ARG A 27 19.10 -34.95 10.16
CA ARG A 27 18.56 -33.64 9.71
C ARG A 27 18.53 -32.73 10.93
N LEU A 28 19.67 -32.13 11.25
CA LEU A 28 19.78 -31.10 12.29
C LEU A 28 19.61 -29.64 11.82
N PRO A 29 19.45 -29.26 10.52
CA PRO A 29 19.20 -27.85 10.17
C PRO A 29 17.73 -27.55 9.79
N MET A 30 16.79 -28.49 9.94
CA MET A 30 15.39 -28.27 9.51
C MET A 30 14.50 -27.66 10.60
N ALA A 31 14.94 -27.66 11.85
CA ALA A 31 14.19 -27.06 12.97
C ALA A 31 14.28 -25.52 12.99
N PHE A 32 15.33 -24.92 12.42
CA PHE A 32 15.48 -23.46 12.36
C PHE A 32 14.62 -22.81 11.27
N LEU A 33 14.34 -23.55 10.18
CA LEU A 33 13.59 -23.05 9.03
C LEU A 33 12.08 -23.19 9.15
N HIS A 34 11.57 -24.07 10.01
CA HIS A 34 10.13 -24.33 10.12
C HIS A 34 9.37 -23.26 10.92
N HIS A 35 10.07 -22.36 11.63
CA HIS A 35 9.44 -21.28 12.41
C HIS A 35 9.27 -19.97 11.62
N LEU A 36 9.69 -19.93 10.36
CA LEU A 36 9.79 -18.69 9.61
C LEU A 36 8.70 -18.59 8.53
N ASN A 37 7.64 -17.86 8.85
CA ASN A 37 6.95 -16.95 7.91
C ASN A 37 7.94 -15.89 7.30
N SER A 38 9.25 -16.17 7.25
CA SER A 38 10.33 -15.19 7.40
C SER A 38 11.39 -15.21 6.31
N ILE A 39 11.18 -15.89 5.18
CA ILE A 39 12.07 -15.67 4.01
C ILE A 39 11.96 -14.21 3.54
N GLN A 40 10.75 -13.65 3.53
CA GLN A 40 10.53 -12.24 3.16
C GLN A 40 11.15 -11.28 4.18
N GLU A 41 10.97 -11.54 5.47
CA GLU A 41 11.58 -10.73 6.54
C GLU A 41 13.11 -10.85 6.55
N TRP A 42 13.65 -12.05 6.30
CA TRP A 42 15.10 -12.26 6.15
C TRP A 42 15.65 -11.46 4.97
N ASN A 43 14.97 -11.45 3.82
CA ASN A 43 15.40 -10.65 2.67
C ASN A 43 15.40 -9.14 2.98
N ARG A 44 14.46 -8.65 3.79
CA ARG A 44 14.44 -7.24 4.25
C ARG A 44 15.60 -6.95 5.20
N VAL A 45 15.86 -7.83 6.17
CA VAL A 45 17.00 -7.71 7.10
C VAL A 45 18.32 -7.75 6.32
N PHE A 46 18.46 -8.67 5.37
CA PHE A 46 19.63 -8.79 4.52
C PHE A 46 19.87 -7.53 3.68
N LEU A 47 18.82 -6.91 3.13
CA LEU A 47 18.93 -5.63 2.43
C LEU A 47 19.52 -4.52 3.32
N LEU A 48 19.07 -4.44 4.58
CA LEU A 48 19.59 -3.48 5.54
C LEU A 48 21.05 -3.77 5.91
N VAL A 49 21.43 -5.04 6.00
CA VAL A 49 22.82 -5.46 6.23
C VAL A 49 23.71 -5.11 5.04
N CYS A 50 23.23 -5.26 3.80
CA CYS A 50 23.95 -4.79 2.61
C CYS A 50 24.17 -3.27 2.66
N ALA A 51 23.14 -2.50 3.01
CA ALA A 51 23.25 -1.04 3.17
C ALA A 51 24.24 -0.67 4.29
N ALA A 52 24.19 -1.36 5.44
CA ALA A 52 25.14 -1.17 6.53
C ALA A 52 26.58 -1.50 6.10
N GLY A 53 26.79 -2.57 5.32
CA GLY A 53 28.09 -2.90 4.74
C GLY A 53 28.67 -1.77 3.88
N LEU A 54 27.83 -1.12 3.06
CA LEU A 54 28.24 0.05 2.27
C LEU A 54 28.57 1.28 3.15
N VAL A 55 27.99 1.40 4.35
CA VAL A 55 28.36 2.45 5.32
C VAL A 55 29.66 2.10 6.06
N ILE A 56 29.95 0.82 6.29
CA ILE A 56 31.14 0.41 7.06
C ILE A 56 32.43 0.52 6.22
N ASP A 57 32.38 0.20 4.92
CA ASP A 57 33.59 0.18 4.08
C ASP A 57 34.36 1.52 4.03
N PRO A 58 33.73 2.70 3.88
CA PRO A 58 34.46 3.96 3.87
C PRO A 58 35.08 4.34 5.22
N LEU A 59 34.58 3.78 6.35
CA LEU A 59 35.15 4.03 7.67
C LEU A 59 36.61 3.62 7.77
N PHE A 60 37.07 2.63 6.98
CA PHE A 60 38.47 2.21 6.98
C PHE A 60 39.45 3.37 6.72
N PHE A 61 39.04 4.39 5.95
CA PHE A 61 39.89 5.55 5.66
C PHE A 61 40.14 6.44 6.88
N TYR A 62 39.18 6.52 7.81
CA TYR A 62 39.31 7.33 9.02
C TYR A 62 40.25 6.71 10.07
N SER A 63 40.74 5.49 9.82
CA SER A 63 41.78 4.87 10.66
C SER A 63 43.14 5.55 10.52
N LEU A 64 43.39 6.24 9.41
CA LEU A 64 44.65 6.94 9.15
C LEU A 64 44.61 8.34 9.79
N SER A 65 45.68 8.72 10.49
CA SER A 65 45.78 10.03 11.14
C SER A 65 47.23 10.48 11.22
N ILE A 66 47.46 11.80 11.36
CA ILE A 66 48.80 12.37 11.52
C ILE A 66 48.94 12.89 12.94
N SER A 67 50.04 12.52 13.60
CA SER A 67 50.35 13.00 14.93
C SER A 67 50.96 14.40 14.85
N ALA A 68 50.28 15.40 15.44
CA ALA A 68 50.83 16.76 15.52
C ALA A 68 52.16 16.84 16.29
N GLY A 69 52.30 16.01 17.34
CA GLY A 69 53.49 16.01 18.19
C GLY A 69 54.70 15.25 17.61
N ARG A 70 54.48 14.34 16.64
CA ARG A 70 55.55 13.52 16.03
C ARG A 70 55.76 13.79 14.54
N LEU A 71 54.90 14.63 13.92
CA LEU A 71 54.88 14.92 12.49
C LEU A 71 54.93 13.65 11.62
N CYS A 72 54.23 12.60 12.04
CA CYS A 72 54.25 11.31 11.38
C CYS A 72 52.84 10.72 11.22
N LEU A 73 52.68 9.95 10.13
CA LEU A 73 51.46 9.22 9.80
C LEU A 73 51.39 7.91 10.59
N PHE A 74 50.22 7.62 11.16
CA PHE A 74 49.92 6.39 11.89
C PHE A 74 48.48 5.90 11.64
N VAL A 75 48.20 4.68 12.07
CA VAL A 75 46.88 4.06 12.10
C VAL A 75 46.37 4.05 13.54
N ASP A 76 45.18 4.61 13.81
CA ASP A 76 44.51 4.49 15.11
C ASP A 76 44.04 3.05 15.30
N GLY A 77 44.72 2.32 16.19
CA GLY A 77 44.51 0.90 16.44
C GLY A 77 43.12 0.60 17.01
N TRP A 78 42.61 1.43 17.94
CA TRP A 78 41.29 1.20 18.52
C TRP A 78 40.18 1.40 17.48
N PHE A 79 40.32 2.43 16.66
CA PHE A 79 39.37 2.67 15.57
C PHE A 79 39.44 1.58 14.49
N ALA A 80 40.66 1.15 14.12
CA ALA A 80 40.88 0.02 13.21
C ALA A 80 40.24 -1.28 13.71
N VAL A 81 40.40 -1.62 14.99
CA VAL A 81 39.72 -2.79 15.60
C VAL A 81 38.21 -2.64 15.51
N SER A 82 37.67 -1.48 15.82
CA SER A 82 36.22 -1.24 15.82
C SER A 82 35.60 -1.44 14.43
N VAL A 83 36.19 -0.84 13.40
CA VAL A 83 35.71 -0.95 12.00
C VAL A 83 35.87 -2.39 11.49
N THR A 84 36.95 -3.08 11.84
CA THR A 84 37.17 -4.47 11.42
C THR A 84 36.18 -5.43 12.06
N VAL A 85 35.84 -5.26 13.34
CA VAL A 85 34.79 -6.03 14.01
C VAL A 85 33.44 -5.81 13.34
N LEU A 86 33.03 -4.57 13.10
CA LEU A 86 31.78 -4.25 12.40
C LEU A 86 31.72 -4.88 11.01
N ARG A 87 32.82 -4.81 10.27
CA ARG A 87 32.94 -5.41 8.94
C ARG A 87 32.82 -6.94 8.99
N CYS A 88 33.49 -7.60 9.94
CA CYS A 88 33.41 -9.04 10.13
C CYS A 88 31.98 -9.50 10.51
N MET A 89 31.25 -8.73 11.32
CA MET A 89 29.84 -9.03 11.61
C MET A 89 28.97 -8.98 10.36
N ALA A 90 29.16 -7.98 9.50
CA ALA A 90 28.45 -7.91 8.22
C ALA A 90 28.82 -9.07 7.27
N ASP A 91 30.09 -9.44 7.20
CA ASP A 91 30.57 -10.59 6.40
C ASP A 91 29.96 -11.91 6.88
N LEU A 92 29.83 -12.11 8.20
CA LEU A 92 29.20 -13.30 8.76
C LEU A 92 27.75 -13.44 8.29
N VAL A 93 26.98 -12.35 8.29
CA VAL A 93 25.59 -12.39 7.80
C VAL A 93 25.53 -12.69 6.30
N HIS A 94 26.47 -12.17 5.50
CA HIS A 94 26.57 -12.53 4.08
C HIS A 94 26.89 -14.01 3.88
N LEU A 95 27.81 -14.57 4.67
CA LEU A 95 28.11 -16.01 4.65
C LEU A 95 26.91 -16.85 5.05
N VAL A 96 26.16 -16.44 6.08
CA VAL A 96 24.90 -17.10 6.46
C VAL A 96 23.90 -17.03 5.30
N ASN A 97 23.78 -15.90 4.62
CA ASN A 97 22.87 -15.76 3.48
C ASN A 97 23.28 -16.66 2.29
N VAL A 98 24.57 -16.72 1.95
CA VAL A 98 25.09 -17.64 0.93
C VAL A 98 24.85 -19.10 1.33
N TYR A 99 25.09 -19.43 2.60
CA TYR A 99 24.81 -20.77 3.14
C TYR A 99 23.33 -21.12 3.05
N LEU A 100 22.42 -20.21 3.41
CA LEU A 100 20.98 -20.41 3.29
C LEU A 100 20.54 -20.58 1.84
N GLN A 101 21.12 -19.83 0.89
CA GLN A 101 20.85 -20.00 -0.54
C GLN A 101 21.34 -21.34 -1.09
N LEU A 102 22.46 -21.86 -0.56
CA LEU A 102 22.98 -23.20 -0.89
C LEU A 102 22.17 -24.32 -0.22
N ALA A 103 21.69 -24.10 1.01
CA ALA A 103 20.94 -25.05 1.82
C ALA A 103 19.44 -25.12 1.47
N ALA A 104 18.88 -24.04 0.91
CA ALA A 104 17.53 -24.00 0.35
C ALA A 104 17.45 -24.91 -0.90
N GLY A 105 17.30 -26.20 -0.64
CA GLY A 105 16.99 -27.25 -1.61
C GLY A 105 15.54 -27.18 -2.13
N PRO A 106 15.11 -28.11 -2.99
CA PRO A 106 14.23 -27.89 -4.17
C PRO A 106 12.80 -27.37 -3.98
N SER A 107 12.34 -27.05 -2.77
CA SER A 107 10.90 -26.97 -2.48
C SER A 107 10.31 -25.56 -2.42
N ASP A 108 11.08 -24.51 -2.08
CA ASP A 108 10.45 -23.24 -1.63
C ASP A 108 10.88 -21.95 -2.35
N ALA A 109 11.56 -22.06 -3.51
CA ALA A 109 11.77 -20.90 -4.38
C ALA A 109 10.74 -20.91 -5.53
N HIS A 110 9.48 -20.58 -5.20
CA HIS A 110 8.49 -20.27 -6.22
C HIS A 110 8.88 -19.00 -6.98
N TYR A 111 8.85 -19.11 -8.31
CA TYR A 111 8.83 -18.03 -9.29
C TYR A 111 10.14 -17.23 -9.48
N THR A 112 11.03 -17.75 -10.34
CA THR A 112 11.89 -16.90 -11.17
C THR A 112 11.19 -16.68 -12.51
N PRO A 113 10.66 -15.48 -12.83
CA PRO A 113 10.34 -15.16 -14.21
C PRO A 113 11.63 -14.75 -14.90
N SER A 114 12.11 -15.60 -15.82
CA SER A 114 13.12 -15.19 -16.79
C SER A 114 12.41 -14.38 -17.89
N PRO A 115 12.90 -13.21 -18.32
CA PRO A 115 12.22 -12.35 -19.29
C PRO A 115 12.42 -12.79 -20.76
N ALA A 116 12.70 -14.07 -21.01
CA ALA A 116 13.00 -14.57 -22.35
C ALA A 116 12.57 -16.04 -22.53
N SER A 117 11.26 -16.29 -22.52
CA SER A 117 10.63 -17.46 -23.15
C SER A 117 9.12 -17.37 -22.95
N ALA A 118 8.48 -16.46 -23.68
CA ALA A 118 7.03 -16.42 -23.84
C ALA A 118 6.64 -17.00 -25.20
N VAL A 119 7.12 -18.21 -25.52
CA VAL A 119 6.57 -19.08 -26.57
C VAL A 119 6.92 -20.52 -26.16
N ASP A 120 5.95 -21.42 -26.33
CA ASP A 120 5.98 -22.87 -26.14
C ASP A 120 5.74 -23.44 -24.74
N GLY A 121 4.48 -23.83 -24.54
CA GLY A 121 4.10 -24.87 -23.60
C GLY A 121 4.53 -26.23 -24.14
N ALA A 122 5.50 -26.85 -23.46
CA ALA A 122 5.76 -28.28 -23.56
C ALA A 122 6.13 -28.80 -22.16
N GLU A 123 5.35 -29.75 -21.67
CA GLU A 123 5.60 -30.48 -20.42
C GLU A 123 6.96 -31.20 -20.47
N ALA A 124 7.93 -30.73 -19.69
CA ALA A 124 9.20 -31.41 -19.51
C ALA A 124 9.14 -32.35 -18.30
N ARG A 125 8.95 -33.64 -18.61
CA ARG A 125 9.00 -34.80 -17.71
C ARG A 125 10.42 -35.02 -17.17
N GLY A 126 10.52 -35.15 -15.85
CA GLY A 126 11.60 -35.67 -14.99
C GLY A 126 13.05 -35.83 -15.52
N SER A 127 13.99 -35.10 -14.89
CA SER A 127 15.29 -35.66 -14.51
C SER A 127 15.84 -34.98 -13.23
N GLY A 128 16.15 -35.80 -12.23
CA GLY A 128 16.58 -35.36 -10.90
C GLY A 128 18.05 -34.98 -10.85
N ALA A 129 18.38 -33.71 -11.15
CA ALA A 129 19.63 -33.09 -10.74
C ALA A 129 19.35 -32.09 -9.60
N PRO A 130 20.08 -32.13 -8.46
CA PRO A 130 19.83 -31.24 -7.35
C PRO A 130 20.10 -29.78 -7.75
N ARG A 131 19.12 -28.91 -7.51
CA ARG A 131 19.07 -27.48 -7.89
C ARG A 131 20.21 -26.62 -7.31
N ALA A 132 20.99 -27.13 -6.35
CA ALA A 132 22.29 -26.58 -5.98
C ALA A 132 23.20 -26.37 -7.20
N ARG A 133 23.10 -27.26 -8.20
CA ARG A 133 23.81 -27.17 -9.48
C ARG A 133 23.34 -26.00 -10.36
N GLY A 134 22.22 -25.34 -10.05
CA GLY A 134 21.68 -24.16 -10.76
C GLY A 134 22.26 -22.84 -10.25
N TYR A 135 22.34 -22.64 -8.93
CA TYR A 135 23.04 -21.50 -8.32
C TYR A 135 24.56 -21.58 -8.58
N LEU A 136 25.15 -22.77 -8.47
CA LEU A 136 26.54 -23.04 -8.89
C LEU A 136 26.77 -22.98 -10.41
N ARG A 137 25.72 -23.10 -11.25
CA ARG A 137 25.83 -22.92 -12.73
C ARG A 137 25.75 -21.47 -13.17
N SER A 138 25.06 -20.61 -12.42
CA SER A 138 25.13 -19.15 -12.59
C SER A 138 26.49 -18.67 -12.09
N LYS A 139 27.54 -18.97 -12.87
CA LYS A 139 28.94 -18.66 -12.51
C LYS A 139 29.10 -17.20 -12.10
N THR A 140 28.38 -16.29 -12.74
CA THR A 140 28.44 -14.85 -12.47
C THR A 140 27.83 -14.43 -11.13
N GLY A 141 26.72 -15.04 -10.68
CA GLY A 141 26.08 -14.66 -9.41
C GLY A 141 26.84 -15.17 -8.18
N PHE A 142 27.18 -16.45 -8.18
CA PHE A 142 27.91 -17.06 -7.05
C PHE A 142 29.32 -16.47 -6.88
N LEU A 143 30.03 -16.18 -7.98
CA LEU A 143 31.35 -15.55 -7.90
C LEU A 143 31.27 -14.12 -7.36
N LEU A 144 30.20 -13.38 -7.69
CA LEU A 144 29.97 -12.04 -7.15
C LEU A 144 29.67 -12.09 -5.64
N ASP A 145 28.83 -13.02 -5.20
CA ASP A 145 28.50 -13.21 -3.78
C ASP A 145 29.73 -13.59 -2.95
N LEU A 146 30.60 -14.46 -3.48
CA LEU A 146 31.87 -14.84 -2.84
C LEU A 146 32.88 -13.68 -2.81
N PHE A 147 32.96 -12.91 -3.90
CA PHE A 147 33.89 -11.79 -4.02
C PHE A 147 33.61 -10.69 -2.99
N ILE A 148 32.34 -10.40 -2.73
CA ILE A 148 31.90 -9.35 -1.80
C ILE A 148 32.32 -9.63 -0.35
N VAL A 149 32.40 -10.91 0.01
CA VAL A 149 32.77 -11.37 1.36
C VAL A 149 34.29 -11.33 1.59
N LEU A 150 35.11 -11.17 0.54
CA LEU A 150 36.56 -11.16 0.70
C LEU A 150 37.03 -10.02 1.62
N PRO A 151 37.91 -10.29 2.60
CA PRO A 151 38.35 -9.29 3.57
C PRO A 151 39.52 -8.43 3.06
N ILE A 152 39.44 -7.88 1.84
CA ILE A 152 40.52 -7.08 1.24
C ILE A 152 40.85 -5.83 2.08
N PRO A 153 39.87 -5.02 2.57
CA PRO A 153 40.15 -3.84 3.39
C PRO A 153 40.86 -4.20 4.71
N GLN A 154 40.50 -5.35 5.31
CA GLN A 154 41.16 -5.85 6.51
C GLN A 154 42.62 -6.24 6.22
N ILE A 155 42.89 -6.94 5.11
CA ILE A 155 44.25 -7.31 4.68
C ILE A 155 45.07 -6.04 4.41
N VAL A 156 44.51 -5.06 3.71
CA VAL A 156 45.19 -3.79 3.42
C VAL A 156 45.50 -3.03 4.70
N LEU A 157 44.55 -2.95 5.64
CA LEU A 157 44.71 -2.23 6.91
C LEU A 157 45.74 -2.88 7.84
N TRP A 158 45.69 -4.20 8.02
CA TRP A 158 46.50 -4.89 9.04
C TRP A 158 47.85 -5.42 8.53
N ILE A 159 47.97 -5.72 7.23
CA ILE A 159 49.17 -6.34 6.66
C ILE A 159 49.92 -5.34 5.75
N VAL A 160 49.24 -4.82 4.73
CA VAL A 160 49.89 -3.99 3.71
C VAL A 160 50.30 -2.64 4.26
N THR A 161 49.41 -1.98 5.00
CA THR A 161 49.62 -0.62 5.52
C THR A 161 50.80 -0.54 6.49
N PRO A 162 50.93 -1.39 7.53
CA PRO A 162 52.09 -1.35 8.41
C PRO A 162 53.40 -1.65 7.68
N ALA A 163 53.39 -2.59 6.72
CA ALA A 163 54.57 -2.93 5.93
C ALA A 163 55.04 -1.77 5.04
N MET A 164 54.10 -1.02 4.44
CA MET A 164 54.41 0.15 3.61
C MET A 164 54.82 1.38 4.43
N LEU A 165 54.18 1.60 5.58
CA LEU A 165 54.53 2.70 6.49
C LEU A 165 55.95 2.54 7.05
N ARG A 166 56.36 1.32 7.41
CA ARG A 166 57.75 1.04 7.83
C ARG A 166 58.79 1.39 6.77
N ARG A 167 58.42 1.37 5.48
CA ARG A 167 59.29 1.76 4.35
C ARG A 167 59.20 3.25 3.99
N GLY A 168 58.47 4.06 4.76
CA GLY A 168 58.27 5.49 4.47
C GLY A 168 57.38 5.79 3.26
N MET A 169 56.63 4.81 2.74
CA MET A 169 55.81 4.97 1.51
C MET A 169 54.42 5.58 1.80
N THR A 170 54.36 6.70 2.52
CA THR A 170 53.12 7.31 3.07
C THR A 170 52.07 7.65 2.01
N THR A 171 52.46 8.21 0.86
CA THR A 171 51.54 8.56 -0.23
C THR A 171 51.03 7.34 -0.98
N LYS A 172 51.89 6.33 -1.20
CA LYS A 172 51.51 5.08 -1.88
C LYS A 172 50.51 4.27 -1.08
N VAL A 173 50.57 4.31 0.26
CA VAL A 173 49.58 3.66 1.14
C VAL A 173 48.17 4.17 0.84
N MET A 174 48.00 5.48 0.70
CA MET A 174 46.70 6.11 0.41
C MET A 174 46.16 5.65 -0.95
N THR A 175 47.03 5.57 -1.97
CA THR A 175 46.66 5.06 -3.30
C THR A 175 46.23 3.59 -3.25
N VAL A 176 46.93 2.74 -2.48
CA VAL A 176 46.55 1.34 -2.29
C VAL A 176 45.20 1.21 -1.58
N PHE A 177 44.94 2.01 -0.54
CA PHE A 177 43.63 2.07 0.11
C PHE A 177 42.53 2.44 -0.88
N PHE A 178 42.74 3.51 -1.67
CA PHE A 178 41.76 3.98 -2.64
C PHE A 178 41.45 2.93 -3.71
N ILE A 179 42.47 2.32 -4.30
CA ILE A 179 42.30 1.25 -5.31
C ILE A 179 41.57 0.05 -4.70
N SER A 180 41.96 -0.37 -3.50
CA SER A 180 41.31 -1.51 -2.82
C SER A 180 39.84 -1.25 -2.51
N PHE A 181 39.51 -0.01 -2.12
CA PHE A 181 38.15 0.43 -1.85
C PHE A 181 37.33 0.43 -3.14
N VAL A 182 37.80 1.08 -4.20
CA VAL A 182 37.12 1.10 -5.50
C VAL A 182 36.87 -0.33 -6.02
N PHE A 183 37.87 -1.20 -5.94
CA PHE A 183 37.80 -2.57 -6.41
C PHE A 183 36.74 -3.41 -5.69
N GLN A 184 36.47 -3.15 -4.40
CA GLN A 184 35.44 -3.86 -3.64
C GLN A 184 34.08 -3.15 -3.61
N TYR A 185 34.08 -1.83 -3.51
CA TYR A 185 32.91 -1.04 -3.21
C TYR A 185 31.92 -1.02 -4.39
N PHE A 186 32.41 -0.88 -5.63
CA PHE A 186 31.55 -0.91 -6.81
C PHE A 186 30.84 -2.26 -7.01
N PRO A 187 31.52 -3.42 -6.91
CA PRO A 187 30.84 -4.72 -6.92
C PRO A 187 29.78 -4.88 -5.82
N LYS A 188 30.05 -4.37 -4.60
CA LYS A 188 29.07 -4.37 -3.49
C LYS A 188 27.84 -3.52 -3.78
N ILE A 189 28.02 -2.33 -4.37
CA ILE A 189 26.90 -1.49 -4.82
C ILE A 189 26.09 -2.24 -5.87
N TYR A 190 26.76 -2.79 -6.88
CA TYR A 190 26.10 -3.53 -7.96
C TYR A 190 25.26 -4.69 -7.41
N HIS A 191 25.83 -5.52 -6.53
CA HIS A 191 25.11 -6.59 -5.87
C HIS A 191 23.90 -6.09 -5.05
N SER A 192 24.08 -5.03 -4.27
CA SER A 192 23.01 -4.45 -3.45
C SER A 192 21.84 -3.93 -4.31
N VAL A 193 22.15 -3.28 -5.43
CA VAL A 193 21.14 -2.81 -6.39
C VAL A 193 20.44 -3.98 -7.10
N CYS A 194 21.18 -4.99 -7.54
CA CYS A 194 20.61 -6.20 -8.13
C CYS A 194 19.67 -6.92 -7.15
N PHE A 195 20.09 -7.06 -5.89
CA PHE A 195 19.28 -7.65 -4.84
C PHE A 195 18.01 -6.83 -4.57
N LEU A 196 18.13 -5.50 -4.46
CA LEU A 196 17.00 -4.60 -4.28
C LEU A 196 15.98 -4.70 -5.43
N ARG A 197 16.45 -4.69 -6.68
CA ARG A 197 15.57 -4.82 -7.86
C ARG A 197 14.84 -6.16 -7.89
N ARG A 198 15.54 -7.25 -7.54
CA ARG A 198 14.95 -8.59 -7.42
C ARG A 198 13.87 -8.62 -6.33
N LEU A 199 14.10 -7.96 -5.19
CA LEU A 199 13.11 -7.89 -4.12
C LEU A 199 11.88 -7.06 -4.52
N GLN A 200 12.10 -5.95 -5.24
CA GLN A 200 11.04 -5.10 -5.77
C GLN A 200 10.17 -5.84 -6.80
N SER A 201 10.76 -6.63 -7.70
CA SER A 201 10.00 -7.39 -8.70
C SER A 201 9.11 -8.48 -8.08
N MET A 202 9.50 -9.02 -6.92
CA MET A 202 8.75 -10.08 -6.24
C MET A 202 7.65 -9.57 -5.32
N LEU A 203 7.87 -8.43 -4.63
CA LEU A 203 6.96 -7.94 -3.59
C LEU A 203 6.15 -6.70 -4.00
N GLY A 204 6.51 -6.04 -5.11
CA GLY A 204 5.98 -4.73 -5.50
C GLY A 204 6.45 -3.61 -4.55
N TYR A 205 6.11 -3.71 -3.26
CA TYR A 205 6.57 -2.82 -2.19
C TYR A 205 7.52 -3.56 -1.24
N VAL A 206 8.76 -3.06 -1.13
CA VAL A 206 9.85 -3.70 -0.35
C VAL A 206 9.50 -3.90 1.13
N PHE A 207 8.93 -2.87 1.77
CA PHE A 207 8.56 -2.88 3.20
C PHE A 207 7.05 -2.85 3.43
N GLY A 208 6.24 -3.24 2.44
CA GLY A 208 4.78 -3.19 2.50
C GLY A 208 4.17 -1.77 2.57
N THR A 209 5.00 -0.73 2.69
CA THR A 209 4.59 0.68 2.71
C THR A 209 5.26 1.46 1.58
N ILE A 210 4.55 2.43 1.05
CA ILE A 210 5.06 3.33 0.01
C ILE A 210 6.22 4.19 0.56
N TRP A 211 6.21 4.50 1.87
CA TRP A 211 7.26 5.26 2.57
C TRP A 211 8.63 4.57 2.58
N GLY A 212 8.67 3.23 2.56
CA GLY A 212 9.92 2.47 2.50
C GLY A 212 10.76 2.81 1.26
N GLY A 213 10.12 3.14 0.13
CA GLY A 213 10.83 3.55 -1.08
C GLY A 213 11.56 4.90 -0.94
N ILE A 214 10.99 5.87 -0.23
CA ILE A 214 11.64 7.15 0.04
C ILE A 214 12.82 6.95 0.98
N ALA A 215 12.63 6.19 2.06
CA ALA A 215 13.68 5.90 3.01
C ALA A 215 14.88 5.24 2.34
N LEU A 216 14.67 4.28 1.44
CA LEU A 216 15.76 3.64 0.67
C LEU A 216 16.50 4.62 -0.25
N ASN A 217 15.79 5.51 -0.96
CA ASN A 217 16.43 6.55 -1.78
C ASN A 217 17.27 7.50 -0.93
N LEU A 218 16.76 7.87 0.25
CA LEU A 218 17.47 8.73 1.19
C LEU A 218 18.71 8.04 1.77
N ILE A 219 18.59 6.77 2.18
CA ILE A 219 19.72 5.96 2.66
C ILE A 219 20.80 5.87 1.57
N ALA A 220 20.43 5.58 0.32
CA ALA A 220 21.37 5.52 -0.79
C ALA A 220 22.11 6.86 -1.00
N TYR A 221 21.40 7.98 -0.84
CA TYR A 221 21.99 9.32 -0.90
C TYR A 221 23.01 9.54 0.24
N PHE A 222 22.64 9.25 1.48
CA PHE A 222 23.56 9.35 2.62
C PHE A 222 24.79 8.44 2.50
N VAL A 223 24.61 7.22 1.99
CA VAL A 223 25.71 6.28 1.72
C VAL A 223 26.67 6.84 0.68
N ALA A 224 26.15 7.43 -0.41
CA ALA A 224 26.98 8.08 -1.43
C ALA A 224 27.73 9.29 -0.85
N SER A 225 27.07 10.13 -0.03
CA SER A 225 27.70 11.26 0.65
C SER A 225 28.82 10.82 1.59
N HIS A 226 28.58 9.77 2.37
CA HIS A 226 29.58 9.24 3.25
C HIS A 226 30.80 8.71 2.48
N ALA A 227 30.59 7.94 1.41
CA ALA A 227 31.68 7.44 0.57
C ALA A 227 32.48 8.57 -0.10
N ALA A 228 31.79 9.59 -0.65
CA ALA A 228 32.42 10.77 -1.22
C ALA A 228 33.28 11.52 -0.19
N GLY A 229 32.73 11.74 1.01
CA GLY A 229 33.42 12.37 2.13
C GLY A 229 34.64 11.58 2.62
N ALA A 230 34.54 10.26 2.70
CA ALA A 230 35.65 9.40 3.08
C ALA A 230 36.78 9.42 2.04
N CYS A 231 36.45 9.36 0.74
CA CYS A 231 37.43 9.52 -0.33
C CYS A 231 38.14 10.88 -0.25
N TRP A 232 37.38 11.95 -0.01
CA TRP A 232 37.93 13.29 0.20
C TRP A 232 38.88 13.34 1.40
N TYR A 233 38.52 12.73 2.53
CA TYR A 233 39.38 12.62 3.71
C TYR A 233 40.70 11.91 3.40
N LEU A 234 40.64 10.76 2.72
CA LEU A 234 41.83 9.98 2.35
C LEU A 234 42.77 10.77 1.45
N LEU A 235 42.23 11.45 0.42
CA LEU A 235 43.01 12.26 -0.51
C LEU A 235 43.59 13.51 0.17
N GLY A 236 42.90 14.10 1.14
CA GLY A 236 43.46 15.20 1.92
C GLY A 236 44.57 14.76 2.88
N ILE A 237 44.47 13.58 3.51
CA ILE A 237 45.61 12.99 4.24
C ILE A 237 46.78 12.75 3.29
N GLN A 238 46.52 12.23 2.09
CA GLN A 238 47.55 12.06 1.07
C GLN A 238 48.24 13.39 0.74
N ARG A 239 47.49 14.49 0.66
CA ARG A 239 48.00 15.85 0.44
C ARG A 239 48.85 16.34 1.62
N ALA A 240 48.38 16.19 2.85
CA ALA A 240 49.12 16.55 4.07
C ALA A 240 50.41 15.72 4.22
N ALA A 241 50.35 14.42 3.93
CA ALA A 241 51.51 13.54 3.93
C ALA A 241 52.53 13.92 2.84
N LYS A 242 52.06 14.35 1.66
CA LYS A 242 52.93 14.89 0.58
C LYS A 242 53.64 16.17 1.04
N CYS A 243 52.95 17.08 1.74
CA CYS A 243 53.55 18.27 2.34
C CYS A 243 54.66 17.89 3.34
N LEU A 244 54.37 17.02 4.30
CA LEU A 244 55.35 16.57 5.30
C LEU A 244 56.56 15.87 4.66
N THR A 245 56.33 15.06 3.63
CA THR A 245 57.40 14.37 2.90
C THR A 245 58.28 15.38 2.16
N LYS A 246 57.70 16.42 1.54
CA LYS A 246 58.44 17.50 0.86
C LYS A 246 59.31 18.29 1.84
N GLN A 247 58.77 18.62 3.02
CA GLN A 247 59.52 19.34 4.06
C GLN A 247 60.62 18.48 4.68
N CYS A 248 60.41 17.17 4.84
CA CYS A 248 61.43 16.24 5.31
C CYS A 248 62.61 16.17 4.32
N VAL A 249 62.35 16.01 3.02
CA VAL A 249 63.43 15.99 2.00
C VAL A 249 64.25 17.29 2.00
N GLY A 250 63.63 18.43 2.31
CA GLY A 250 64.33 19.72 2.45
C GLY A 250 65.07 19.93 3.78
N THR A 251 64.87 19.06 4.77
CA THR A 251 65.48 19.20 6.11
C THR A 251 66.71 18.31 6.23
N THR A 252 67.85 18.89 6.63
CA THR A 252 69.10 18.14 6.82
C THR A 252 68.95 17.08 7.93
N GLY A 253 69.29 15.83 7.62
CA GLY A 253 69.19 14.71 8.56
C GLY A 253 67.78 14.08 8.70
N CYS A 254 66.81 14.45 7.86
CA CYS A 254 65.50 13.79 7.83
C CYS A 254 65.48 12.65 6.78
N ARG A 255 65.29 11.40 7.24
CA ARG A 255 65.00 10.27 6.36
C ARG A 255 63.51 10.22 6.06
N ILE A 256 63.12 9.87 4.82
CA ILE A 256 61.70 9.78 4.40
C ILE A 256 60.88 8.86 5.32
N GLU A 257 61.51 7.85 5.91
CA GLU A 257 60.92 6.97 6.93
C GLU A 257 60.40 7.72 8.17
N ALA A 258 60.97 8.89 8.51
CA ALA A 258 60.56 9.72 9.63
C ALA A 258 59.14 10.30 9.46
N ALA A 259 58.64 10.40 8.22
CA ALA A 259 57.27 10.83 7.92
C ALA A 259 56.20 9.80 8.30
N ALA A 260 56.58 8.54 8.56
CA ALA A 260 55.71 7.49 9.10
C ALA A 260 56.13 7.15 10.53
N CYS A 261 55.19 6.87 11.44
CA CYS A 261 55.55 6.61 12.83
C CYS A 261 56.29 5.26 12.99
N ILE A 262 57.15 5.15 14.03
CA ILE A 262 57.94 3.93 14.33
C ILE A 262 57.01 2.73 14.47
N ASP A 263 55.97 2.89 15.30
CA ASP A 263 54.86 1.98 15.41
C ASP A 263 53.76 2.45 14.45
N PRO A 264 53.51 1.73 13.34
CA PRO A 264 52.52 2.15 12.38
C PRO A 264 51.09 2.10 12.93
N ILE A 265 50.84 1.26 13.94
CA ILE A 265 49.54 1.10 14.61
C ILE A 265 49.69 1.59 16.04
N TYR A 266 48.85 2.55 16.42
CA TYR A 266 48.92 3.23 17.71
C TYR A 266 47.67 2.98 18.55
N PHE A 267 47.85 2.44 19.76
CA PHE A 267 46.76 2.13 20.71
C PHE A 267 46.67 3.09 21.90
N GLY A 268 47.45 4.17 21.91
CA GLY A 268 47.45 5.14 23.02
C GLY A 268 48.51 4.90 24.09
N ASP A 269 49.14 3.72 24.13
CA ASP A 269 50.13 3.37 25.16
C ASP A 269 51.60 3.37 24.71
N SER A 270 52.41 3.93 25.61
CA SER A 270 53.87 4.00 25.68
C SER A 270 54.62 4.89 24.66
N VAL A 271 55.47 5.74 25.23
CA VAL A 271 56.46 6.57 24.54
C VAL A 271 57.52 5.62 24.00
N ALA A 272 57.32 5.08 22.79
CA ALA A 272 58.42 4.51 22.04
C ALA A 272 59.53 5.57 21.97
N SER A 273 60.72 5.22 22.44
CA SER A 273 61.90 6.07 22.39
C SER A 273 62.09 6.57 20.96
N LEU A 274 61.78 7.85 20.72
CA LEU A 274 62.06 8.49 19.45
C LEU A 274 63.57 8.49 19.26
N ASN A 275 64.05 7.82 18.21
CA ASN A 275 65.44 7.95 17.74
C ASN A 275 65.80 9.43 17.61
N GLY A 276 67.08 9.78 17.81
CA GLY A 276 67.56 11.17 17.76
C GLY A 276 67.08 11.95 16.53
N GLU A 277 67.12 11.33 15.36
CA GLU A 277 66.65 11.89 14.07
C GLU A 277 65.12 12.13 14.02
N ARG A 278 64.33 11.24 14.61
CA ARG A 278 62.86 11.40 14.65
C ARG A 278 62.45 12.44 15.68
N ARG A 279 63.23 12.60 16.74
CA ARG A 279 63.05 13.64 17.75
C ARG A 279 63.40 15.02 17.21
N SER A 280 64.42 15.15 16.35
CA SER A 280 64.70 16.42 15.66
C SER A 280 63.62 16.75 14.63
N TRP A 281 63.15 15.76 13.85
CA TRP A 281 62.00 15.94 12.95
C TRP A 281 60.74 16.41 13.68
N ALA A 282 60.36 15.74 14.77
CA ALA A 282 59.19 16.09 15.57
C ALA A 282 59.22 17.53 16.13
N LYS A 283 60.42 18.10 16.34
CA LYS A 283 60.62 19.48 16.81
C LYS A 283 60.71 20.52 15.68
N ASN A 284 60.57 20.13 14.42
CA ASN A 284 60.65 21.04 13.29
C ASN A 284 59.40 21.94 13.21
N LEU A 285 59.51 23.15 13.79
CA LEU A 285 58.42 24.12 13.83
C LEU A 285 58.02 24.63 12.45
N ASN A 286 58.96 24.71 11.49
CA ASN A 286 58.68 25.16 10.13
C ASN A 286 57.79 24.15 9.39
N ALA A 287 58.17 22.86 9.43
CA ALA A 287 57.38 21.80 8.81
C ALA A 287 55.96 21.69 9.41
N ARG A 288 55.85 21.88 10.75
CA ARG A 288 54.56 21.92 11.44
C ARG A 288 53.71 23.12 11.03
N ALA A 289 54.28 24.31 11.01
CA ALA A 289 53.58 25.55 10.66
C ALA A 289 53.05 25.51 9.22
N THR A 290 53.88 25.04 8.29
CA THR A 290 53.55 24.97 6.87
C THR A 290 52.54 23.87 6.52
N CYS A 291 52.62 22.71 7.17
CA CYS A 291 51.77 21.58 6.78
C CYS A 291 50.56 21.36 7.69
N LEU A 292 50.60 21.72 8.98
CA LEU A 292 49.59 21.31 9.96
C LEU A 292 48.93 22.46 10.73
N ASP A 293 49.64 23.56 11.02
CA ASP A 293 49.05 24.67 11.80
C ASP A 293 48.34 25.71 10.91
N SER A 294 48.76 25.86 9.65
CA SER A 294 48.12 26.77 8.69
C SER A 294 47.77 26.05 7.39
N SER A 295 46.60 26.38 6.82
CA SER A 295 46.14 25.83 5.55
C SER A 295 46.50 26.70 4.34
N ASP A 296 47.14 27.85 4.56
CA ASP A 296 47.49 28.86 3.54
C ASP A 296 48.92 28.72 3.01
N GLN A 297 49.82 28.13 3.77
CA GLN A 297 51.25 28.05 3.42
C GLN A 297 51.56 26.93 2.41
N PHE A 298 50.58 26.07 2.10
CA PHE A 298 50.70 24.99 1.13
C PHE A 298 49.41 24.88 0.32
N ASP A 299 49.53 24.59 -0.99
CA ASP A 299 48.40 24.47 -1.90
C ASP A 299 47.59 23.19 -1.62
N TYR A 300 46.67 23.27 -0.66
CA TYR A 300 45.72 22.21 -0.33
C TYR A 300 44.46 22.23 -1.21
N GLY A 301 44.12 23.38 -1.80
CA GLY A 301 42.87 23.69 -2.52
C GLY A 301 41.65 22.97 -1.94
N SER A 302 41.01 22.07 -2.69
CA SER A 302 39.79 21.37 -2.25
C SER A 302 39.88 20.64 -0.90
N TYR A 303 41.09 20.38 -0.37
CA TYR A 303 41.34 19.69 0.90
C TYR A 303 41.72 20.64 2.05
N ARG A 304 41.59 21.96 1.88
CA ARG A 304 41.97 22.96 2.88
C ARG A 304 41.41 22.67 4.28
N TRP A 305 40.16 22.23 4.35
CA TRP A 305 39.46 21.97 5.62
C TRP A 305 39.91 20.68 6.32
N ILE A 306 40.71 19.83 5.67
CA ILE A 306 41.23 18.58 6.25
C ILE A 306 42.38 18.85 7.20
N VAL A 307 43.18 19.89 6.96
CA VAL A 307 44.39 20.18 7.75
C VAL A 307 44.15 20.17 9.27
N PRO A 308 43.17 20.93 9.83
CA PRO A 308 42.88 20.87 11.27
C PRO A 308 42.23 19.55 11.71
N LEU A 309 41.62 18.80 10.80
CA LEU A 309 40.91 17.57 11.11
C LEU A 309 41.84 16.36 11.28
N VAL A 310 42.95 16.30 10.54
CA VAL A 310 43.85 15.13 10.53
C VAL A 310 44.63 14.98 11.83
N THR A 311 44.91 16.10 12.50
CA THR A 311 45.61 16.17 13.80
C THR A 311 44.67 16.12 14.99
N ASN A 312 43.36 16.23 14.77
CA ASN A 312 42.36 16.25 15.82
C ASN A 312 42.37 14.94 16.64
N SER A 313 42.11 15.03 17.94
CA SER A 313 42.01 13.86 18.83
C SER A 313 40.62 13.21 18.78
N SER A 314 39.58 13.98 18.46
CA SER A 314 38.20 13.53 18.38
C SER A 314 37.97 12.61 17.18
N ARG A 315 37.73 11.32 17.45
CA ARG A 315 37.35 10.33 16.42
C ARG A 315 36.00 10.65 15.80
N VAL A 316 35.08 11.22 16.59
CA VAL A 316 33.73 11.56 16.14
C VAL A 316 33.78 12.68 15.10
N GLU A 317 34.59 13.72 15.32
CA GLU A 317 34.76 14.80 14.36
C GLU A 317 35.39 14.30 13.05
N LYS A 318 36.37 13.39 13.14
CA LYS A 318 36.97 12.75 11.96
C LYS A 318 35.98 11.98 11.09
N VAL A 319 34.87 11.49 11.66
CA VAL A 319 33.82 10.78 10.93
C VAL A 319 32.74 11.75 10.46
N LEU A 320 32.24 12.62 11.34
CA LEU A 320 31.10 13.50 11.04
C LEU A 320 31.46 14.60 10.05
N PHE A 321 32.66 15.18 10.15
CA PHE A 321 33.04 16.32 9.30
C PHE A 321 33.18 15.93 7.81
N PRO A 322 33.81 14.79 7.45
CA PRO A 322 33.82 14.37 6.05
C PRO A 322 32.44 13.97 5.53
N ILE A 323 31.57 13.38 6.36
CA ILE A 323 30.17 13.12 6.00
C ILE A 323 29.44 14.44 5.69
N PHE A 324 29.63 15.46 6.53
CA PHE A 324 29.07 16.79 6.31
C PHE A 324 29.57 17.40 5.00
N TRP A 325 30.88 17.33 4.73
CA TRP A 325 31.44 17.78 3.45
C TRP A 325 30.83 17.04 2.26
N GLY A 326 30.72 15.71 2.34
CA GLY A 326 30.13 14.89 1.28
C GLY A 326 28.66 15.19 1.03
N LEU A 327 27.89 15.46 2.10
CA LEU A 327 26.48 15.89 2.00
C LEU A 327 26.38 17.25 1.31
N MET A 328 27.14 18.25 1.78
CA MET A 328 27.14 19.59 1.19
C MET A 328 27.47 19.55 -0.30
N THR A 329 28.53 18.84 -0.67
CA THR A 329 28.99 18.74 -2.06
C THR A 329 28.00 17.99 -2.94
N LEU A 330 27.49 16.82 -2.50
CA LEU A 330 26.50 16.08 -3.28
C LEU A 330 25.16 16.81 -3.38
N SER A 331 24.83 17.68 -2.42
CA SER A 331 23.63 18.52 -2.45
C SER A 331 23.79 19.80 -3.27
N THR A 332 24.92 19.99 -3.95
CA THR A 332 25.26 21.17 -4.75
C THR A 332 25.41 22.48 -3.96
N PHE A 333 25.52 22.42 -2.63
CA PHE A 333 25.76 23.58 -1.76
C PHE A 333 27.25 23.86 -1.51
N GLY A 334 28.14 22.91 -1.78
CA GLY A 334 29.57 23.06 -1.52
C GLY A 334 30.31 23.94 -2.53
N THR A 335 31.13 24.87 -2.05
CA THR A 335 32.13 25.59 -2.85
C THR A 335 33.42 24.78 -2.89
N ILE A 336 33.80 24.27 -4.07
CA ILE A 336 35.04 23.50 -4.25
C ILE A 336 36.09 24.40 -4.89
N GLU A 337 37.21 24.61 -4.20
CA GLU A 337 38.38 25.30 -4.74
C GLU A 337 39.18 24.37 -5.66
N SER A 338 39.60 24.88 -6.82
CA SER A 338 40.39 24.12 -7.79
C SER A 338 41.87 24.04 -7.38
N THR A 339 42.50 22.90 -7.67
CA THR A 339 43.96 22.69 -7.53
C THR A 339 44.59 22.48 -8.90
N THR A 340 45.93 22.55 -8.96
CA THR A 340 46.72 22.38 -10.18
C THR A 340 47.02 20.90 -10.52
N GLU A 341 46.60 19.95 -9.68
CA GLU A 341 46.91 18.53 -9.85
C GLU A 341 45.80 17.79 -10.60
N TRP A 342 46.17 17.11 -11.68
CA TRP A 342 45.20 16.48 -12.60
C TRP A 342 44.32 15.40 -11.94
N LEU A 343 44.85 14.61 -10.99
CA LEU A 343 44.07 13.59 -10.28
C LEU A 343 42.98 14.21 -9.38
N GLU A 344 43.28 15.35 -8.76
CA GLU A 344 42.35 16.07 -7.88
C GLU A 344 41.25 16.74 -8.72
N ILE A 345 41.62 17.32 -9.86
CA ILE A 345 40.66 17.85 -10.84
C ILE A 345 39.73 16.74 -11.34
N ALA A 346 40.27 15.58 -11.73
CA ALA A 346 39.48 14.45 -12.20
C ALA A 346 38.50 13.95 -11.13
N PHE A 347 38.95 13.84 -9.87
CA PHE A 347 38.09 13.47 -8.74
C PHE A 347 36.96 14.48 -8.53
N ASN A 348 37.26 15.79 -8.55
CA ASN A 348 36.27 16.84 -8.39
C ASN A 348 35.23 16.83 -9.54
N ILE A 349 35.65 16.61 -10.79
CA ILE A 349 34.73 16.45 -11.94
C ILE A 349 33.80 15.26 -11.72
N VAL A 350 34.34 14.10 -11.32
CA VAL A 350 33.53 12.89 -11.04
C VAL A 350 32.55 13.14 -9.89
N ILE A 351 32.98 13.80 -8.82
CA ILE A 351 32.11 14.09 -7.67
C ILE A 351 30.98 15.04 -8.06
N VAL A 352 31.27 16.14 -8.76
CA VAL A 352 30.26 17.15 -9.13
C VAL A 352 29.28 16.58 -10.15
N THR A 353 29.75 15.80 -11.12
CA THR A 353 28.86 15.12 -12.09
C THR A 353 27.97 14.08 -11.40
N SER A 354 28.53 13.28 -10.49
CA SER A 354 27.73 12.33 -9.70
C SER A 354 26.73 13.01 -8.77
N ALA A 355 27.08 14.16 -8.16
CA ALA A 355 26.21 14.98 -7.33
C ALA A 355 24.95 15.41 -8.09
N LEU A 356 25.15 15.99 -9.28
CA LEU A 356 24.06 16.45 -10.12
C LEU A 356 23.12 15.30 -10.52
N LEU A 357 23.67 14.15 -10.89
CA LEU A 357 22.87 12.96 -11.23
C LEU A 357 22.09 12.41 -10.01
N LEU A 358 22.72 12.35 -8.84
CA LEU A 358 22.07 11.83 -7.63
C LEU A 358 20.97 12.77 -7.12
N VAL A 359 21.17 14.09 -7.13
CA VAL A 359 20.14 15.05 -6.71
C VAL A 359 18.96 15.07 -7.66
N THR A 360 19.21 15.07 -8.98
CA THR A 360 18.13 15.06 -9.98
C THR A 360 17.28 13.79 -9.90
N THR A 361 17.91 12.63 -9.70
CA THR A 361 17.19 11.36 -9.51
C THR A 361 16.41 11.32 -8.19
N LEU A 362 16.98 11.82 -7.09
CA LEU A 362 16.28 11.93 -5.80
C LEU A 362 15.03 12.81 -5.91
N ILE A 363 15.15 14.01 -6.49
CA ILE A 363 14.03 14.93 -6.71
C ILE A 363 12.97 14.27 -7.61
N GLY A 364 13.38 13.59 -8.67
CA GLY A 364 12.49 12.85 -9.57
C GLY A 364 11.67 11.79 -8.84
N ASN A 365 12.32 10.96 -8.02
CA ASN A 365 11.68 9.90 -7.25
C ASN A 365 10.71 10.46 -6.20
N ILE A 366 11.10 11.53 -5.49
CA ILE A 366 10.22 12.20 -4.52
C ILE A 366 8.98 12.79 -5.22
N LYS A 367 9.15 13.39 -6.40
CA LYS A 367 8.02 13.93 -7.19
C LYS A 367 7.02 12.85 -7.59
N VAL A 368 7.50 11.71 -8.10
CA VAL A 368 6.64 10.57 -8.48
C VAL A 368 5.87 10.05 -7.27
N PHE A 369 6.55 9.90 -6.13
CA PHE A 369 5.92 9.49 -4.87
C PHE A 369 4.83 10.47 -4.41
N LEU A 370 5.15 11.76 -4.38
CA LEU A 370 4.24 12.80 -3.92
C LEU A 370 3.00 12.81 -4.80
N HIS A 371 3.18 12.75 -6.13
CA HIS A 371 2.08 12.67 -7.08
C HIS A 371 1.20 11.43 -6.87
N ALA A 372 1.79 10.24 -6.69
CA ALA A 372 1.03 9.01 -6.43
C ALA A 372 0.12 9.15 -5.19
N THR A 373 0.62 9.75 -4.11
CA THR A 373 -0.12 9.91 -2.85
C THR A 373 -1.15 11.04 -2.90
N THR A 374 -0.84 12.16 -3.57
CA THR A 374 -1.72 13.34 -3.59
C THR A 374 -2.68 13.40 -4.76
N SER A 375 -2.48 12.59 -5.81
CA SER A 375 -3.25 12.65 -7.07
C SER A 375 -4.77 12.61 -6.86
N LYS A 376 -5.28 11.64 -6.09
CA LYS A 376 -6.72 11.48 -5.82
C LYS A 376 -7.32 12.69 -5.10
N LYS A 377 -6.64 13.18 -4.05
CA LYS A 377 -7.05 14.37 -3.30
C LYS A 377 -7.01 15.63 -4.18
N GLN A 378 -5.96 15.77 -4.99
CA GLN A 378 -5.82 16.86 -5.94
C GLN A 378 -6.91 16.82 -7.02
N ALA A 379 -7.28 15.63 -7.51
CA ALA A 379 -8.38 15.43 -8.46
C ALA A 379 -9.72 15.91 -7.88
N LEU A 380 -10.04 15.53 -6.63
CA LEU A 380 -11.24 16.03 -5.93
C LEU A 380 -11.20 17.56 -5.78
N HIS A 381 -10.08 18.11 -5.31
CA HIS A 381 -9.93 19.56 -5.14
C HIS A 381 -10.05 20.31 -6.47
N SER A 382 -9.56 19.72 -7.57
CA SER A 382 -9.73 20.28 -8.92
C SER A 382 -11.19 20.24 -9.35
N LYS A 383 -11.87 19.10 -9.20
CA LYS A 383 -13.30 18.94 -9.50
C LYS A 383 -14.16 19.95 -8.73
N MET A 384 -13.93 20.07 -7.42
CA MET A 384 -14.67 21.00 -6.56
C MET A 384 -14.47 22.47 -6.99
N ARG A 385 -13.23 22.87 -7.32
CA ARG A 385 -12.94 24.23 -7.83
C ARG A 385 -13.63 24.50 -9.16
N SER A 386 -13.64 23.53 -10.06
CA SER A 386 -14.33 23.63 -11.35
C SER A 386 -15.84 23.74 -11.18
N LEU A 387 -16.44 22.95 -10.30
CA LEU A 387 -17.86 23.04 -9.93
C LEU A 387 -18.18 24.40 -9.32
N ASP A 388 -17.39 24.87 -8.36
CA ASP A 388 -17.59 26.19 -7.74
C ASP A 388 -17.50 27.34 -8.74
N ARG A 389 -16.60 27.24 -9.73
CA ARG A 389 -16.50 28.23 -10.80
C ARG A 389 -17.72 28.16 -11.73
N TRP A 390 -18.16 26.96 -12.09
CA TRP A 390 -19.36 26.76 -12.91
C TRP A 390 -20.62 27.27 -12.22
N MET A 391 -20.84 26.94 -10.95
CA MET A 391 -21.99 27.40 -10.16
C MET A 391 -22.01 28.93 -9.99
N ARG A 392 -20.84 29.55 -9.79
CA ARG A 392 -20.72 31.01 -9.73
C ARG A 392 -21.06 31.68 -11.05
N ARG A 393 -20.57 31.15 -12.18
CA ARG A 393 -20.89 31.69 -13.53
C ARG A 393 -22.38 31.63 -13.87
N ARG A 394 -23.12 30.70 -13.26
CA ARG A 394 -24.56 30.53 -13.46
C ARG A 394 -25.42 31.26 -12.41
N ASN A 395 -24.83 32.07 -11.54
CA ASN A 395 -25.53 32.79 -10.46
C ASN A 395 -26.41 31.88 -9.58
N MET A 396 -25.92 30.67 -9.28
CA MET A 396 -26.69 29.70 -8.51
C MET A 396 -26.87 30.16 -7.05
N PRO A 397 -28.08 30.04 -6.46
CA PRO A 397 -28.36 30.37 -5.07
C PRO A 397 -27.40 29.69 -4.09
N VAL A 398 -27.11 30.36 -2.96
CA VAL A 398 -26.17 29.86 -1.93
C VAL A 398 -26.59 28.47 -1.43
N GLU A 399 -27.89 28.26 -1.23
CA GLU A 399 -28.46 27.00 -0.73
C GLU A 399 -28.15 25.82 -1.67
N ILE A 400 -28.37 26.00 -2.98
CA ILE A 400 -28.08 24.94 -3.97
C ILE A 400 -26.57 24.68 -4.05
N ARG A 401 -25.75 25.74 -4.00
CA ARG A 401 -24.28 25.59 -3.99
C ARG A 401 -23.79 24.79 -2.78
N GLN A 402 -24.35 25.05 -1.61
CA GLN A 402 -24.01 24.31 -0.39
C GLN A 402 -24.44 22.84 -0.50
N ARG A 403 -25.66 22.58 -1.00
CA ARG A 403 -26.17 21.21 -1.24
C ARG A 403 -25.29 20.43 -2.21
N VAL A 404 -24.90 21.02 -3.35
CA VAL A 404 -24.01 20.38 -4.33
C VAL A 404 -22.63 20.07 -3.72
N ARG A 405 -22.05 20.99 -2.94
CA ARG A 405 -20.77 20.75 -2.25
C ARG A 405 -20.89 19.62 -1.22
N GLN A 406 -21.99 19.56 -0.49
CA GLN A 406 -22.24 18.53 0.50
C GLN A 406 -22.39 17.15 -0.16
N TYR A 407 -23.16 17.09 -1.26
CA TYR A 407 -23.30 15.89 -2.09
C TYR A 407 -21.94 15.36 -2.54
N GLU A 408 -21.09 16.20 -3.14
CA GLU A 408 -19.78 15.79 -3.64
C GLU A 408 -18.83 15.33 -2.51
N ARG A 409 -18.87 15.97 -1.33
CA ARG A 409 -18.08 15.54 -0.17
C ARG A 409 -18.53 14.19 0.38
N GLN A 410 -19.84 13.98 0.49
CA GLN A 410 -20.40 12.73 1.00
C GLN A 410 -20.19 11.59 0.01
N ARG A 411 -20.40 11.83 -1.29
CA ARG A 411 -20.06 10.89 -2.37
C ARG A 411 -18.58 10.50 -2.31
N TRP A 412 -17.67 11.45 -2.10
CA TRP A 412 -16.25 11.15 -1.93
C TRP A 412 -15.96 10.34 -0.66
N ALA A 413 -16.64 10.62 0.45
CA ALA A 413 -16.45 9.88 1.70
C ALA A 413 -16.90 8.42 1.59
N ALA A 414 -18.04 8.18 0.92
CA ALA A 414 -18.57 6.84 0.65
C ALA A 414 -17.67 6.05 -0.33
N MET A 415 -17.34 6.68 -1.46
CA MET A 415 -16.71 5.98 -2.59
C MET A 415 -15.18 6.10 -2.64
N ARG A 416 -14.57 6.92 -1.77
CA ARG A 416 -13.13 7.29 -1.80
C ARG A 416 -12.62 7.75 -3.18
N GLY A 417 -13.51 8.33 -3.98
CA GLY A 417 -13.19 8.80 -5.32
C GLY A 417 -13.20 7.76 -6.42
N VAL A 418 -13.78 6.60 -6.17
CA VAL A 418 -13.92 5.52 -7.14
C VAL A 418 -15.34 5.53 -7.68
N ASP A 419 -15.51 5.61 -8.99
CA ASP A 419 -16.83 5.46 -9.60
C ASP A 419 -17.06 3.98 -9.95
N GLU A 420 -18.07 3.36 -9.35
CA GLU A 420 -18.45 1.95 -9.60
C GLU A 420 -18.71 1.69 -11.08
N LEU A 421 -19.31 2.66 -11.77
CA LEU A 421 -19.62 2.54 -13.19
C LEU A 421 -18.33 2.58 -14.03
N ASP A 422 -17.39 3.46 -13.70
CA ASP A 422 -16.13 3.56 -14.43
C ASP A 422 -15.22 2.34 -14.20
N MET A 423 -15.22 1.76 -12.99
CA MET A 423 -14.49 0.51 -12.70
C MET A 423 -14.96 -0.66 -13.55
N THR A 424 -16.27 -0.78 -13.72
CA THR A 424 -16.88 -1.92 -14.42
C THR A 424 -17.00 -1.69 -15.92
N ARG A 425 -16.75 -0.47 -16.42
CA ARG A 425 -16.86 -0.12 -17.84
C ARG A 425 -15.84 -0.82 -18.74
N GLN A 426 -14.66 -1.15 -18.20
CA GLN A 426 -13.61 -1.86 -18.95
C GLN A 426 -13.78 -3.38 -18.94
N LEU A 427 -14.70 -3.91 -18.12
CA LEU A 427 -14.96 -5.34 -18.05
C LEU A 427 -15.86 -5.78 -19.21
N PRO A 428 -15.68 -7.00 -19.75
CA PRO A 428 -16.63 -7.60 -20.67
C PRO A 428 -18.05 -7.64 -20.07
N ASP A 429 -19.06 -7.51 -20.92
CA ASP A 429 -20.46 -7.40 -20.50
C ASP A 429 -20.95 -8.59 -19.64
N GLY A 430 -20.38 -9.79 -19.84
CA GLY A 430 -20.64 -10.95 -18.98
C GLY A 430 -20.25 -10.71 -17.53
N MET A 431 -18.97 -10.41 -17.28
CA MET A 431 -18.47 -10.15 -15.91
C MET A 431 -19.17 -8.97 -15.24
N ARG A 432 -19.49 -7.91 -15.99
CA ARG A 432 -20.22 -6.76 -15.45
C ARG A 432 -21.62 -7.17 -14.96
N ARG A 433 -22.31 -8.04 -15.71
CA ARG A 433 -23.63 -8.57 -15.32
C ARG A 433 -23.52 -9.44 -14.08
N ASP A 434 -22.53 -10.33 -14.00
CA ASP A 434 -22.32 -11.19 -12.84
C ASP A 434 -22.05 -10.38 -11.56
N ILE A 435 -21.22 -9.33 -11.66
CA ILE A 435 -20.94 -8.42 -10.53
C ILE A 435 -22.21 -7.71 -10.09
N LYS A 436 -22.97 -7.13 -11.03
CA LYS A 436 -24.23 -6.47 -10.70
C LYS A 436 -25.19 -7.45 -10.03
N TYR A 437 -25.42 -8.61 -10.64
CA TYR A 437 -26.29 -9.66 -10.13
C TYR A 437 -25.94 -10.01 -8.68
N HIS A 438 -24.67 -10.27 -8.38
CA HIS A 438 -24.23 -10.57 -7.02
C HIS A 438 -24.49 -9.44 -6.02
N LEU A 439 -24.42 -8.16 -6.45
CA LEU A 439 -24.64 -7.01 -5.56
C LEU A 439 -26.13 -6.70 -5.33
N CYS A 440 -27.00 -6.91 -6.33
CA CYS A 440 -28.41 -6.55 -6.25
C CYS A 440 -29.37 -7.69 -5.95
N LEU A 441 -29.01 -8.96 -6.18
CA LEU A 441 -29.95 -10.08 -6.14
C LEU A 441 -30.71 -10.16 -4.81
N ASP A 442 -30.00 -10.06 -3.68
CA ASP A 442 -30.62 -10.18 -2.35
C ASP A 442 -31.61 -9.04 -2.09
N LEU A 443 -31.32 -7.84 -2.57
CA LEU A 443 -32.18 -6.66 -2.43
C LEU A 443 -33.39 -6.75 -3.34
N VAL A 444 -33.21 -7.21 -4.59
CA VAL A 444 -34.32 -7.41 -5.54
C VAL A 444 -35.24 -8.52 -5.03
N ARG A 445 -34.71 -9.61 -4.46
CA ARG A 445 -35.48 -10.70 -3.87
C ARG A 445 -36.25 -10.30 -2.60
N GLN A 446 -36.00 -9.16 -1.98
CA GLN A 446 -36.85 -8.69 -0.88
C GLN A 446 -38.24 -8.25 -1.36
N VAL A 447 -38.39 -7.95 -2.65
CA VAL A 447 -39.69 -7.67 -3.24
C VAL A 447 -40.43 -9.00 -3.41
N PRO A 448 -41.57 -9.20 -2.73
CA PRO A 448 -42.29 -10.47 -2.76
C PRO A 448 -42.71 -10.91 -4.17
N LEU A 449 -42.87 -9.94 -5.07
CA LEU A 449 -43.20 -10.18 -6.47
C LEU A 449 -42.03 -10.80 -7.25
N PHE A 450 -40.79 -10.36 -7.00
CA PHE A 450 -39.60 -10.84 -7.70
C PHE A 450 -39.12 -12.21 -7.18
N GLN A 451 -39.47 -12.60 -5.95
CA GLN A 451 -39.15 -13.93 -5.39
C GLN A 451 -39.71 -15.10 -6.22
N HIS A 452 -40.80 -14.88 -6.93
CA HIS A 452 -41.51 -15.91 -7.67
C HIS A 452 -41.12 -15.96 -9.16
N MET A 453 -40.10 -15.20 -9.56
CA MET A 453 -39.66 -15.10 -10.95
C MET A 453 -38.46 -15.99 -11.24
N ASP A 454 -38.32 -16.38 -12.50
CA ASP A 454 -37.19 -17.15 -12.99
C ASP A 454 -35.90 -16.33 -12.92
N GLU A 455 -34.75 -17.01 -12.75
CA GLU A 455 -33.44 -16.36 -12.62
C GLU A 455 -33.09 -15.47 -13.81
N LEU A 456 -33.49 -15.86 -15.02
CA LEU A 456 -33.30 -15.06 -16.24
C LEU A 456 -33.95 -13.67 -16.13
N VAL A 457 -35.15 -13.58 -15.52
CA VAL A 457 -35.86 -12.30 -15.35
C VAL A 457 -35.16 -11.47 -14.27
N LEU A 458 -34.72 -12.11 -13.19
CA LEU A 458 -33.95 -11.45 -12.12
C LEU A 458 -32.62 -10.89 -12.62
N GLU A 459 -31.89 -11.62 -13.46
CA GLU A 459 -30.67 -11.15 -14.11
C GLU A 459 -30.92 -9.90 -14.96
N ASN A 460 -32.01 -9.91 -15.74
CA ASN A 460 -32.39 -8.77 -16.57
C ASN A 460 -32.81 -7.54 -15.75
N ILE A 461 -33.47 -7.74 -14.60
CA ILE A 461 -33.78 -6.66 -13.66
C ILE A 461 -32.47 -6.11 -13.08
N CYS A 462 -31.61 -6.99 -12.58
CA CYS A 462 -30.35 -6.64 -11.93
C CYS A 462 -29.37 -5.89 -12.85
N ASP A 463 -29.33 -6.20 -14.15
CA ASP A 463 -28.49 -5.44 -15.09
C ASP A 463 -28.98 -3.99 -15.31
N ARG A 464 -30.28 -3.74 -15.15
CA ARG A 464 -30.89 -2.41 -15.36
C ARG A 464 -30.87 -1.51 -14.13
N VAL A 465 -30.53 -2.06 -12.97
CA VAL A 465 -30.41 -1.32 -11.71
C VAL A 465 -29.23 -0.35 -11.75
N LYS A 466 -29.44 0.87 -11.24
CA LYS A 466 -28.44 1.94 -11.15
C LYS A 466 -28.10 2.25 -9.69
N SER A 467 -26.81 2.42 -9.38
CA SER A 467 -26.34 2.85 -8.06
C SER A 467 -26.62 4.34 -7.84
N LEU A 468 -27.23 4.71 -6.72
CA LEU A 468 -27.63 6.07 -6.35
C LEU A 468 -27.17 6.39 -4.92
N ILE A 469 -26.74 7.64 -4.71
CA ILE A 469 -26.34 8.15 -3.39
C ILE A 469 -27.13 9.42 -3.11
N PHE A 470 -27.78 9.47 -1.95
CA PHE A 470 -28.53 10.65 -1.49
C PHE A 470 -27.87 11.26 -0.26
N PRO A 471 -27.65 12.59 -0.25
CA PRO A 471 -27.09 13.26 0.91
C PRO A 471 -28.11 13.38 2.04
N LYS A 472 -27.62 13.48 3.27
CA LYS A 472 -28.47 13.70 4.45
C LYS A 472 -29.35 14.96 4.27
N GLY A 473 -30.65 14.82 4.55
CA GLY A 473 -31.65 15.87 4.47
C GLY A 473 -32.24 16.06 3.07
N GLU A 474 -31.80 15.29 2.07
CA GLU A 474 -32.32 15.39 0.72
C GLU A 474 -33.73 14.79 0.63
N ILE A 475 -34.63 15.54 0.00
CA ILE A 475 -36.00 15.10 -0.28
C ILE A 475 -35.97 14.39 -1.63
N ILE A 476 -36.17 13.09 -1.63
CA ILE A 476 -36.04 12.23 -2.82
C ILE A 476 -37.32 12.29 -3.66
N THR A 477 -38.47 12.16 -3.02
CA THR A 477 -39.81 12.28 -3.63
C THR A 477 -40.75 12.99 -2.65
N ARG A 478 -41.67 13.80 -3.16
CA ARG A 478 -42.76 14.36 -2.35
C ARG A 478 -44.05 13.60 -2.61
N GLU A 479 -44.93 13.59 -1.61
CA GLU A 479 -46.27 13.03 -1.75
C GLU A 479 -47.00 13.70 -2.93
N GLY A 480 -47.52 12.89 -3.85
CA GLY A 480 -48.18 13.35 -5.09
C GLY A 480 -47.26 13.49 -6.31
N ASP A 481 -45.93 13.49 -6.15
CA ASP A 481 -45.00 13.54 -7.29
C ASP A 481 -45.05 12.23 -8.09
N PRO A 482 -44.82 12.24 -9.41
CA PRO A 482 -44.76 11.02 -10.20
C PRO A 482 -43.59 10.13 -9.75
N VAL A 483 -43.86 8.86 -9.43
CA VAL A 483 -42.83 7.90 -9.05
C VAL A 483 -42.03 7.52 -10.30
N GLN A 484 -40.77 7.94 -10.37
CA GLN A 484 -39.90 7.69 -11.53
C GLN A 484 -39.11 6.39 -11.43
N ARG A 485 -38.83 5.92 -10.21
CA ARG A 485 -38.00 4.74 -9.96
C ARG A 485 -38.37 4.07 -8.66
N MET A 486 -38.15 2.77 -8.64
CA MET A 486 -38.19 1.95 -7.44
C MET A 486 -36.81 1.97 -6.78
N LEU A 487 -36.76 2.20 -5.47
CA LEU A 487 -35.52 2.35 -4.70
C LEU A 487 -35.35 1.17 -3.74
N PHE A 488 -34.17 0.54 -3.75
CA PHE A 488 -33.77 -0.51 -2.82
C PHE A 488 -32.68 0.03 -1.90
N VAL A 489 -32.92 0.04 -0.59
CA VAL A 489 -31.98 0.63 0.37
C VAL A 489 -30.85 -0.35 0.64
N VAL A 490 -29.61 0.05 0.32
CA VAL A 490 -28.41 -0.73 0.61
C VAL A 490 -27.85 -0.33 1.97
N ARG A 491 -27.71 0.98 2.20
CA ARG A 491 -27.17 1.55 3.44
C ARG A 491 -27.86 2.86 3.83
N GLY A 492 -27.89 3.12 5.13
CA GLY A 492 -28.50 4.30 5.73
C GLY A 492 -30.02 4.16 5.90
N HIS A 493 -30.64 5.23 6.37
CA HIS A 493 -32.07 5.27 6.66
C HIS A 493 -32.78 6.41 5.94
N MET A 494 -33.95 6.11 5.41
CA MET A 494 -34.87 7.08 4.80
C MET A 494 -36.15 7.17 5.63
N GLN A 495 -36.68 8.37 5.77
CA GLN A 495 -37.95 8.61 6.42
C GLN A 495 -39.02 8.81 5.35
N SER A 496 -40.01 7.93 5.32
CA SER A 496 -41.26 8.11 4.59
C SER A 496 -42.25 8.83 5.50
N SER A 497 -42.89 9.89 4.99
CA SER A 497 -43.89 10.67 5.71
C SER A 497 -45.16 10.83 4.88
N GLN A 498 -46.31 10.52 5.48
CA GLN A 498 -47.62 10.61 4.83
C GLN A 498 -48.54 11.53 5.63
N ARG A 499 -49.29 12.39 4.94
CA ARG A 499 -50.31 13.25 5.58
C ARG A 499 -51.63 12.50 5.74
N LEU A 500 -52.04 12.25 6.98
CA LEU A 500 -53.38 11.73 7.28
C LEU A 500 -54.42 12.86 7.37
N ARG A 501 -55.70 12.51 7.25
CA ARG A 501 -56.84 13.45 7.20
C ARG A 501 -56.96 14.36 8.44
N ASP A 502 -56.43 13.94 9.60
CA ASP A 502 -56.51 14.69 10.87
C ASP A 502 -55.31 15.62 11.14
N ARG A 503 -54.57 16.03 10.09
CA ARG A 503 -53.29 16.80 10.20
C ARG A 503 -52.15 16.05 10.92
N VAL A 504 -52.38 14.81 11.34
CA VAL A 504 -51.36 13.92 11.89
C VAL A 504 -50.48 13.40 10.74
N ARG A 505 -49.16 13.46 10.90
CA ARG A 505 -48.20 12.87 9.95
C ARG A 505 -47.81 11.47 10.43
N SER A 506 -48.02 10.48 9.57
CA SER A 506 -47.45 9.15 9.79
C SER A 506 -46.01 9.15 9.31
N HIS A 507 -45.10 8.61 10.12
CA HIS A 507 -43.68 8.49 9.80
C HIS A 507 -43.28 7.02 9.82
N CYS A 508 -42.64 6.56 8.75
CA CYS A 508 -42.07 5.23 8.64
C CYS A 508 -40.57 5.35 8.31
N MET A 509 -39.74 4.55 8.97
CA MET A 509 -38.31 4.49 8.68
C MET A 509 -38.03 3.29 7.77
N LEU A 510 -37.41 3.56 6.63
CA LEU A 510 -36.95 2.57 5.67
C LEU A 510 -35.44 2.40 5.86
N GLY A 511 -35.04 1.23 6.34
CA GLY A 511 -33.64 0.87 6.54
C GLY A 511 -33.10 -0.03 5.43
N PRO A 512 -31.88 -0.55 5.60
CA PRO A 512 -31.27 -1.51 4.68
C PRO A 512 -32.17 -2.73 4.47
N GLY A 513 -32.38 -3.09 3.21
CA GLY A 513 -33.25 -4.20 2.82
C GLY A 513 -34.74 -3.86 2.71
N ASN A 514 -35.13 -2.61 2.95
CA ASN A 514 -36.44 -2.11 2.58
C ASN A 514 -36.38 -1.53 1.16
N PHE A 515 -37.55 -1.37 0.55
CA PHE A 515 -37.70 -0.73 -0.75
C PHE A 515 -38.84 0.31 -0.73
N SER A 516 -38.83 1.20 -1.72
CA SER A 516 -39.85 2.24 -1.95
C SER A 516 -40.18 2.32 -3.44
N GLY A 517 -41.35 2.84 -3.80
CA GLY A 517 -41.78 2.95 -5.21
C GLY A 517 -42.50 1.71 -5.73
N ASP A 518 -43.14 0.94 -4.84
CA ASP A 518 -43.90 -0.26 -5.15
C ASP A 518 -45.17 0.04 -5.96
N GLU A 519 -45.59 1.31 -5.99
CA GLU A 519 -46.67 1.80 -6.85
C GLU A 519 -46.40 1.49 -8.33
N LEU A 520 -45.12 1.50 -8.74
CA LEU A 520 -44.69 1.16 -10.10
C LEU A 520 -45.01 -0.28 -10.50
N LEU A 521 -45.00 -1.22 -9.55
CA LEU A 521 -45.34 -2.63 -9.81
C LEU A 521 -46.80 -2.75 -10.24
N SER A 522 -47.71 -2.05 -9.55
CA SER A 522 -49.12 -2.04 -9.89
C SER A 522 -49.41 -1.34 -11.22
N TRP A 523 -48.63 -0.30 -11.53
CA TRP A 523 -48.73 0.47 -12.77
C TRP A 523 -48.28 -0.35 -14.00
N CYS A 524 -47.12 -1.01 -13.94
CA CYS A 524 -46.60 -1.82 -15.05
C CYS A 524 -47.52 -2.98 -15.45
N LEU A 525 -48.25 -3.51 -14.47
CA LEU A 525 -49.10 -4.69 -14.64
C LEU A 525 -50.54 -4.36 -15.04
N ARG A 526 -50.93 -3.08 -15.02
CA ARG A 526 -52.29 -2.64 -15.34
C ARG A 526 -52.61 -2.78 -16.84
N ARG A 527 -53.85 -3.19 -17.14
CA ARG A 527 -54.43 -3.28 -18.48
C ARG A 527 -55.81 -2.61 -18.50
N PRO A 528 -56.12 -1.70 -19.45
CA PRO A 528 -55.21 -1.11 -20.43
C PRO A 528 -54.07 -0.33 -19.75
N PHE A 529 -52.90 -0.30 -20.39
CA PHE A 529 -51.75 0.40 -19.85
C PHE A 529 -51.98 1.91 -19.89
N VAL A 530 -51.56 2.62 -18.84
CA VAL A 530 -51.68 4.07 -18.73
C VAL A 530 -50.27 4.65 -18.74
N ASP A 531 -49.90 5.44 -19.75
CA ASP A 531 -48.55 6.00 -19.84
C ASP A 531 -48.20 7.01 -18.74
N ARG A 532 -49.20 7.49 -17.98
CA ARG A 532 -48.98 8.37 -16.83
C ARG A 532 -48.45 7.60 -15.62
N LEU A 533 -47.32 8.03 -15.09
CA LEU A 533 -46.72 7.49 -13.86
C LEU A 533 -47.64 7.64 -12.64
N PRO A 534 -47.61 6.68 -11.70
CA PRO A 534 -48.40 6.76 -10.48
C PRO A 534 -47.87 7.87 -9.55
N PRO A 535 -48.75 8.56 -8.81
CA PRO A 535 -48.32 9.52 -7.80
C PRO A 535 -47.74 8.82 -6.56
N SER A 536 -46.71 9.41 -5.97
CA SER A 536 -46.06 8.92 -4.75
C SER A 536 -47.02 9.00 -3.57
N THR A 537 -47.16 7.91 -2.82
CA THR A 537 -48.03 7.83 -1.63
C THR A 537 -47.51 8.58 -0.42
N SER A 538 -46.21 8.89 -0.39
CA SER A 538 -45.53 9.52 0.73
C SER A 538 -44.38 10.42 0.29
N THR A 539 -43.92 11.29 1.19
CA THR A 539 -42.71 12.10 1.03
C THR A 539 -41.52 11.36 1.62
N LEU A 540 -40.51 11.08 0.80
CA LEU A 540 -39.30 10.34 1.17
C LEU A 540 -38.13 11.30 1.39
N VAL A 541 -37.51 11.23 2.57
CA VAL A 541 -36.36 12.09 2.94
C VAL A 541 -35.21 11.22 3.46
N ALA A 542 -34.00 11.46 2.98
CA ALA A 542 -32.80 10.79 3.50
C ALA A 542 -32.43 11.36 4.88
N VAL A 543 -32.48 10.54 5.94
CA VAL A 543 -32.11 10.98 7.31
C VAL A 543 -30.60 10.96 7.49
N GLU A 544 -29.94 10.02 6.83
CA GLU A 544 -28.49 9.82 6.79
C GLU A 544 -28.02 9.86 5.33
N SER A 545 -26.72 9.76 5.09
CA SER A 545 -26.22 9.52 3.73
C SER A 545 -26.67 8.13 3.31
N THR A 546 -27.57 8.03 2.34
CA THR A 546 -28.17 6.75 1.93
C THR A 546 -27.62 6.29 0.58
N GLU A 547 -27.19 5.03 0.53
CA GLU A 547 -26.82 4.33 -0.69
C GLU A 547 -28.00 3.45 -1.08
N ALA A 548 -28.49 3.61 -2.30
CA ALA A 548 -29.64 2.89 -2.79
C ALA A 548 -29.45 2.46 -4.25
N PHE A 549 -30.03 1.32 -4.59
CA PHE A 549 -30.17 0.91 -5.98
C PHE A 549 -31.51 1.42 -6.52
N GLY A 550 -31.50 1.98 -7.73
CA GLY A 550 -32.69 2.49 -8.42
C GLY A 550 -33.00 1.66 -9.66
N LEU A 551 -34.24 1.21 -9.79
CA LEU A 551 -34.80 0.65 -11.02
C LEU A 551 -35.79 1.66 -11.62
N ASP A 552 -35.46 2.24 -12.77
CA ASP A 552 -36.30 3.26 -13.40
C ASP A 552 -37.60 2.66 -13.97
N ALA A 553 -38.66 3.46 -14.03
CA ALA A 553 -39.98 3.02 -14.49
C ALA A 553 -39.97 2.50 -15.94
N GLU A 554 -39.14 3.09 -16.81
CA GLU A 554 -38.97 2.65 -18.20
C GLU A 554 -38.32 1.27 -18.29
N ASP A 555 -37.31 1.02 -17.45
CA ASP A 555 -36.62 -0.27 -17.37
C ASP A 555 -37.56 -1.36 -16.83
N LEU A 556 -38.37 -1.04 -15.82
CA LEU A 556 -39.40 -1.94 -15.31
C LEU A 556 -40.52 -2.21 -16.34
N LYS A 557 -40.93 -1.19 -17.10
CA LYS A 557 -41.88 -1.33 -18.23
C LYS A 557 -41.30 -2.28 -19.28
N TYR A 558 -40.03 -2.13 -19.64
CA TYR A 558 -39.37 -3.03 -20.57
C TYR A 558 -39.38 -4.49 -20.09
N VAL A 559 -38.97 -4.75 -18.85
CA VAL A 559 -38.94 -6.11 -18.28
C VAL A 559 -40.33 -6.74 -18.25
N THR A 560 -41.33 -5.97 -17.78
CA THR A 560 -42.73 -6.47 -17.69
C THR A 560 -43.36 -6.75 -19.05
N GLN A 561 -42.98 -6.00 -20.09
CA GLN A 561 -43.45 -6.24 -21.46
C GLN A 561 -42.71 -7.40 -22.12
N HIS A 562 -41.39 -7.49 -21.95
CA HIS A 562 -40.55 -8.52 -22.58
C HIS A 562 -40.80 -9.91 -21.98
N PHE A 563 -40.93 -10.01 -20.65
CA PHE A 563 -41.16 -11.28 -19.94
C PHE A 563 -42.64 -11.46 -19.55
N ARG A 564 -43.57 -11.07 -20.43
CA ARG A 564 -45.01 -11.07 -20.13
C ARG A 564 -45.53 -12.38 -19.56
N HIS A 565 -45.02 -13.52 -20.04
CA HIS A 565 -45.43 -14.86 -19.59
C HIS A 565 -45.20 -15.09 -18.09
N THR A 566 -44.08 -14.59 -17.54
CA THR A 566 -43.74 -14.71 -16.11
C THR A 566 -44.73 -13.91 -15.25
N PHE A 567 -45.12 -12.71 -15.70
CA PHE A 567 -46.05 -11.83 -14.97
C PHE A 567 -47.53 -12.27 -15.04
N VAL A 568 -47.89 -13.15 -15.98
CA VAL A 568 -49.24 -13.75 -16.09
C VAL A 568 -49.41 -14.95 -15.15
N SER A 569 -48.31 -15.53 -14.65
CA SER A 569 -48.33 -16.65 -13.71
C SER A 569 -49.26 -16.40 -12.53
N GLU A 570 -50.05 -17.41 -12.16
CA GLU A 570 -51.05 -17.29 -11.10
C GLU A 570 -50.40 -16.95 -9.74
N ARG A 571 -49.18 -17.45 -9.49
CA ARG A 571 -48.40 -17.15 -8.28
C ARG A 571 -48.06 -15.66 -8.21
N VAL A 572 -47.55 -15.10 -9.31
CA VAL A 572 -47.24 -13.66 -9.41
C VAL A 572 -48.51 -12.83 -9.29
N ARG A 573 -49.61 -13.21 -9.97
CA ARG A 573 -50.92 -12.52 -9.84
C ARG A 573 -51.47 -12.53 -8.42
N ARG A 574 -51.25 -13.58 -7.64
CA ARG A 574 -51.65 -13.64 -6.23
C ARG A 574 -50.80 -12.68 -5.38
N SER A 575 -49.49 -12.68 -5.58
CA SER A 575 -48.57 -11.75 -4.89
C SER A 575 -48.90 -10.30 -5.23
N VAL A 576 -49.11 -9.96 -6.50
CA VAL A 576 -49.52 -8.62 -6.94
C VAL A 576 -50.81 -8.18 -6.23
N ARG A 577 -51.83 -9.06 -6.17
CA ARG A 577 -53.09 -8.78 -5.48
C ARG A 577 -52.90 -8.57 -3.98
N TYR A 578 -52.07 -9.38 -3.34
CA TYR A 578 -51.84 -9.31 -1.90
C TYR A 578 -51.10 -8.02 -1.48
N TYR A 579 -50.12 -7.59 -2.29
CA TYR A 579 -49.30 -6.42 -2.00
C TYR A 579 -49.82 -5.12 -2.63
N SER A 580 -50.78 -5.18 -3.56
CA SER A 580 -51.38 -4.00 -4.17
C SER A 580 -52.12 -3.14 -3.12
N PRO A 581 -51.80 -1.83 -3.03
CA PRO A 581 -52.50 -0.91 -2.13
C PRO A 581 -54.01 -0.90 -2.36
N GLY A 582 -54.46 -0.93 -3.62
CA GLY A 582 -55.88 -0.89 -3.98
C GLY A 582 -56.66 -2.12 -3.54
N TRP A 583 -56.08 -3.32 -3.65
CA TRP A 583 -56.70 -4.55 -3.16
C TRP A 583 -56.71 -4.61 -1.63
N ARG A 584 -55.67 -4.10 -0.96
CA ARG A 584 -55.61 -4.01 0.51
C ARG A 584 -56.62 -3.02 1.07
N THR A 585 -56.77 -1.84 0.46
CA THR A 585 -57.79 -0.87 0.87
C THR A 585 -59.19 -1.42 0.64
N TRP A 586 -59.45 -2.04 -0.52
CA TRP A 586 -60.74 -2.69 -0.77
C TRP A 586 -61.03 -3.82 0.24
N ALA A 587 -60.06 -4.69 0.52
CA ALA A 587 -60.22 -5.76 1.50
C ALA A 587 -60.48 -5.22 2.91
N ALA A 588 -59.76 -4.16 3.33
CA ALA A 588 -59.99 -3.51 4.62
C ALA A 588 -61.41 -2.94 4.72
N VAL A 589 -61.87 -2.22 3.69
CA VAL A 589 -63.24 -1.68 3.61
C VAL A 589 -64.28 -2.81 3.63
N ALA A 590 -64.05 -3.89 2.88
CA ALA A 590 -64.94 -5.05 2.83
C ALA A 590 -65.02 -5.79 4.17
N ILE A 591 -63.90 -5.98 4.86
CA ILE A 591 -63.84 -6.59 6.20
C ILE A 591 -64.55 -5.69 7.22
N GLN A 592 -64.32 -4.37 7.18
CA GLN A 592 -64.99 -3.41 8.05
C GLN A 592 -66.52 -3.47 7.86
N LEU A 593 -66.98 -3.54 6.61
CA LEU A 593 -68.39 -3.71 6.26
C LEU A 593 -68.97 -5.03 6.79
N ALA A 594 -68.28 -6.15 6.55
CA ALA A 594 -68.74 -7.47 6.99
C ALA A 594 -68.80 -7.58 8.52
N TRP A 595 -67.79 -7.05 9.21
CA TRP A 595 -67.75 -6.97 10.67
C TRP A 595 -68.88 -6.11 11.21
N TRP A 596 -69.14 -4.96 10.58
CA TRP A 596 -70.24 -4.09 10.97
C TRP A 596 -71.61 -4.74 10.75
N GLN A 597 -71.84 -5.39 9.61
CA GLN A 597 -73.07 -6.15 9.37
C GLN A 597 -73.26 -7.28 10.39
N ARG A 598 -72.19 -7.97 10.78
CA ARG A 598 -72.23 -9.00 11.84
C ARG A 598 -72.55 -8.39 13.19
N LYS A 599 -71.96 -7.23 13.54
CA LYS A 599 -72.25 -6.49 14.77
C LYS A 599 -73.71 -6.04 14.81
N GLN A 600 -74.24 -5.52 13.70
CA GLN A 600 -75.63 -5.09 13.57
C GLN A 600 -76.61 -6.26 13.68
N ARG A 601 -76.31 -7.41 13.08
CA ARG A 601 -77.13 -8.62 13.27
C ARG A 601 -77.11 -9.09 14.72
N ARG A 602 -75.94 -9.07 15.40
CA ARG A 602 -75.81 -9.43 16.82
C ARG A 602 -76.56 -8.48 17.76
N THR A 603 -76.55 -7.17 17.49
CA THR A 603 -77.34 -6.21 18.27
C THR A 603 -78.84 -6.39 18.02
N LEU A 604 -79.27 -6.67 16.79
CA LEU A 604 -80.67 -6.98 16.50
C LEU A 604 -81.15 -8.30 17.13
N THR A 605 -80.33 -9.35 17.14
CA THR A 605 -80.67 -10.63 17.80
C THR A 605 -80.60 -10.58 19.33
N SER A 606 -79.86 -9.63 19.92
CA SER A 606 -79.90 -9.40 21.37
C SER A 606 -81.06 -8.48 21.79
N LEU A 607 -81.60 -7.69 20.87
CA LEU A 607 -82.80 -6.87 21.07
C LEU A 607 -84.12 -7.62 20.80
N SER A 608 -84.10 -8.82 20.21
CA SER A 608 -85.31 -9.61 19.96
C SER A 608 -85.96 -10.22 21.20
N PHE A 609 -85.39 -9.99 22.40
CA PHE A 609 -85.98 -10.38 23.69
C PHE A 609 -86.42 -9.20 24.57
N VAL A 610 -86.28 -7.94 24.12
CA VAL A 610 -86.71 -6.77 24.90
C VAL A 610 -87.39 -5.73 24.01
N ARG A 611 -88.66 -5.45 24.31
CA ARG A 611 -89.50 -4.38 23.73
C ARG A 611 -88.73 -3.04 23.77
N PRO A 612 -88.63 -2.25 22.68
CA PRO A 612 -87.73 -1.10 22.67
C PRO A 612 -88.32 0.07 23.46
N ARG A 613 -87.62 0.49 24.53
CA ARG A 613 -87.65 1.88 25.01
C ARG A 613 -86.52 2.63 24.31
N ARG A 614 -86.86 3.73 23.64
CA ARG A 614 -85.91 4.67 23.01
C ARG A 614 -84.77 5.03 23.98
N PRO A 615 -83.50 5.01 23.56
CA PRO A 615 -82.48 5.82 24.20
C PRO A 615 -82.28 7.13 23.42
N THR A 616 -82.42 8.23 24.13
CA THR A 616 -81.89 9.56 23.78
C THR A 616 -80.41 9.63 24.15
N SER A 617 -79.51 9.82 23.17
CA SER A 617 -78.39 10.80 23.23
C SER A 617 -77.32 10.56 22.15
N ARG A 618 -77.04 11.60 21.35
CA ARG A 618 -75.72 12.01 20.77
C ARG A 618 -74.71 10.92 20.35
N SER A 619 -75.11 9.91 19.59
CA SER A 619 -74.22 9.24 18.64
C SER A 619 -74.53 9.78 17.24
N ALA A 620 -73.52 9.93 16.38
CA ALA A 620 -73.77 10.15 14.94
C ALA A 620 -74.90 9.21 14.50
N SER A 621 -75.90 9.71 13.79
CA SER A 621 -77.04 8.87 13.42
C SER A 621 -76.48 7.66 12.65
N MET A 622 -76.99 6.46 12.93
CA MET A 622 -76.60 5.23 12.21
C MET A 622 -76.68 5.38 10.68
N GLU A 623 -77.45 6.35 10.21
CA GLU A 623 -77.64 6.74 8.82
C GLU A 623 -76.46 7.56 8.27
N GLU A 624 -75.91 8.49 9.05
CA GLU A 624 -74.74 9.28 8.67
C GLU A 624 -73.47 8.43 8.59
N GLU A 625 -73.33 7.46 9.50
CA GLU A 625 -72.23 6.49 9.49
C GLU A 625 -72.36 5.49 8.33
N ARG A 626 -73.60 5.06 8.00
CA ARG A 626 -73.91 4.29 6.78
C ARG A 626 -73.54 5.06 5.52
N LEU A 627 -73.89 6.35 5.44
CA LEU A 627 -73.56 7.19 4.29
C LEU A 627 -72.05 7.31 4.10
N ARG A 628 -71.27 7.56 5.17
CA ARG A 628 -69.80 7.58 5.10
C ARG A 628 -69.22 6.25 4.61
N LEU A 629 -69.83 5.12 4.98
CA LEU A 629 -69.41 3.79 4.57
C LEU A 629 -69.75 3.49 3.11
N TYR A 630 -70.93 3.91 2.63
CA TYR A 630 -71.28 3.85 1.20
C TYR A 630 -70.39 4.76 0.37
N THR A 631 -70.03 5.94 0.87
CA THR A 631 -69.03 6.81 0.25
C THR A 631 -67.66 6.14 0.21
N ALA A 632 -67.23 5.45 1.28
CA ALA A 632 -65.98 4.68 1.30
C ALA A 632 -66.00 3.52 0.27
N LEU A 633 -67.15 2.86 0.07
CA LEU A 633 -67.32 1.81 -0.94
C LEU A 633 -67.22 2.37 -2.38
N LEU A 634 -67.85 3.52 -2.63
CA LEU A 634 -67.82 4.19 -3.93
C LEU A 634 -66.44 4.77 -4.27
N THR A 635 -65.68 5.19 -3.24
CA THR A 635 -64.32 5.74 -3.39
C THR A 635 -63.22 4.67 -3.40
N SER A 636 -63.53 3.43 -3.00
CA SER A 636 -62.64 2.27 -3.08
C SER A 636 -63.32 1.12 -3.85
N PRO A 637 -63.62 1.29 -5.15
CA PRO A 637 -64.26 0.25 -5.95
C PRO A 637 -63.41 -1.03 -5.96
N LYS A 638 -64.09 -2.19 -6.05
CA LYS A 638 -63.41 -3.47 -6.23
C LYS A 638 -62.51 -3.37 -7.46
N PRO A 639 -61.18 -3.57 -7.34
CA PRO A 639 -60.31 -3.55 -8.51
C PRO A 639 -60.77 -4.62 -9.50
N ASN A 640 -60.83 -4.29 -10.80
CA ASN A 640 -61.36 -5.22 -11.79
C ASN A 640 -60.44 -6.45 -11.89
N GLN A 641 -61.04 -7.64 -11.96
CA GLN A 641 -60.26 -8.89 -12.12
C GLN A 641 -59.54 -8.94 -13.47
N ASP A 642 -60.07 -8.20 -14.44
CA ASP A 642 -59.59 -8.11 -15.82
C ASP A 642 -58.45 -7.08 -16.00
N ASP A 643 -58.20 -6.21 -15.00
CA ASP A 643 -57.08 -5.25 -15.04
C ASP A 643 -55.71 -5.94 -15.14
N PHE A 644 -55.65 -7.25 -14.85
CA PHE A 644 -54.46 -8.10 -14.95
C PHE A 644 -54.68 -9.33 -15.87
N ALA A 645 -55.85 -9.45 -16.52
CA ALA A 645 -56.20 -10.57 -17.39
C ALA A 645 -56.59 -10.06 -18.78
N ALA A 646 -55.57 -9.75 -19.58
CA ALA A 646 -55.62 -9.76 -21.03
C ALA A 646 -54.19 -9.89 -21.55
#